data_AF-A0A840DK12-F1
#
_entry.id   AF-A0A840DK12-F1
#
_cell.length_a   1.000
_cell.length_b   1.000
_cell.length_c   1.000
_cell.angle_alpha   90.00
_cell.angle_beta   90.00
_cell.angle_gamma   90.00
#
_symmetry.space_group_name_H-M   'P 1'
#
loop_
_entity.id
_entity.type
_entity.pdbx_description
1 polymer ?
#
loop_
_entity_poly.entity_id
_entity_poly.type
_entity_poly.pdbx_seq_one_letter_code
_entity_poly.pdbx_strand_id
1 'polypeptide(L)'
;MRLQTPMQELAQQREITQAALNRVTRLWQTLGQDFSQQWPQVRGQITAVLESARAQAAVQAETYTGRVLEETGEHAPRIGDLNIDAFLTTAPDGRETTTLIEQAMIRTKTEIAQFNQLLPESAGMNTPQALKTGLNWLSMAIITTLADTRREIYQADITARPAVTGYVRMLNPPSCAACAVLAGKWYRWNEGFERHGRCDCQHIPASKDTGENLTTDPYKYFNSLNEKDQVRLFGKANAQAIRDGADIYRVANIKQRGLATPRGARRYGTPHRLTIDDIYEIAGDDRAKAIAIMRQQGYITGAQVRGGNIIGRFHEAYSKPISRPLVAGSKRERVLRARETGVRDPLDRATMTAAERRLHDAVYRREYAKITGYIPPSIGQESAGIFSTQKGVKADKYRLDLLERQIEQGIRLAQVGGSNSSMWRLYEALGLDDSTGAETAYVFHTQLVKRVGLDALKNPIPVPREILERISRKVVAPLLFARKKKDGRSVTRGQAWPDHKKKYNAERAKRAAGAGGGFPPRKGPPKDFPDEPDMPIGWPADLPELTPDAWNHILYGDNSGGGHKYGYGWRHNKSEFPEEWDNAEIMTAMVKTLRATPDAAFTSRGVFEHIATVTVKGKTVRVKVTRKPNGEIASAFPL
;
A
#
# COMPACT_ATOMS: atom_id res chain seq x y z
N MET A 1 7.91 36.96 9.48
CA MET A 1 7.65 37.28 8.07
C MET A 1 6.57 36.33 7.54
N ARG A 2 5.46 36.83 6.97
CA ARG A 2 4.43 35.98 6.34
C ARG A 2 4.88 35.64 4.92
N LEU A 3 4.93 34.37 4.56
CA LEU A 3 5.16 33.95 3.18
C LEU A 3 4.00 34.44 2.30
N GLN A 4 4.29 35.30 1.32
CA GLN A 4 3.37 35.90 0.38
C GLN A 4 2.89 34.89 -0.66
N THR A 5 3.77 34.02 -1.17
CA THR A 5 3.42 33.05 -2.22
C THR A 5 2.31 32.09 -1.78
N PRO A 6 2.37 31.44 -0.61
CA PRO A 6 1.28 30.60 -0.11
C PRO A 6 -0.03 31.36 0.14
N MET A 7 0.03 32.63 0.55
CA MET A 7 -1.17 33.44 0.74
C MET A 7 -1.84 33.81 -0.58
N GLN A 8 -1.05 34.19 -1.60
CA GLN A 8 -1.55 34.47 -2.94
C GLN A 8 -2.14 33.20 -3.57
N GLU A 9 -1.41 32.09 -3.45
CA GLU A 9 -1.86 30.77 -3.90
C GLU A 9 -3.22 30.41 -3.29
N LEU A 10 -3.37 30.61 -1.98
CA LEU A 10 -4.63 30.37 -1.30
C LEU A 10 -5.78 31.27 -1.80
N ALA A 11 -5.50 32.55 -2.01
CA ALA A 11 -6.52 33.51 -2.46
C ALA A 11 -7.07 33.12 -3.83
N GLN A 12 -6.17 32.83 -4.77
CA GLN A 12 -6.53 32.35 -6.11
C GLN A 12 -7.29 31.02 -6.07
N GLN A 13 -6.90 30.09 -5.20
CA GLN A 13 -7.63 28.82 -5.01
C GLN A 13 -9.07 29.03 -4.53
N ARG A 14 -9.26 29.97 -3.60
CA ARG A 14 -10.60 30.34 -3.09
C ARG A 14 -11.43 30.95 -4.20
N GLU A 15 -10.84 31.81 -5.03
CA GLU A 15 -11.51 32.44 -6.16
C GLU A 15 -11.99 31.41 -7.20
N ILE A 16 -11.10 30.51 -7.65
CA ILE A 16 -11.45 29.44 -8.60
C ILE A 16 -12.57 28.56 -8.04
N THR A 17 -12.43 28.15 -6.78
CA THR A 17 -13.43 27.28 -6.12
C THR A 17 -14.77 27.99 -5.99
N GLN A 18 -14.79 29.25 -5.56
CA GLN A 18 -16.03 30.00 -5.38
C GLN A 18 -16.71 30.30 -6.72
N ALA A 19 -15.94 30.64 -7.76
CA ALA A 19 -16.48 30.85 -9.11
C ALA A 19 -17.13 29.57 -9.66
N ALA A 20 -16.48 28.42 -9.50
CA ALA A 20 -17.02 27.12 -9.90
C ALA A 20 -18.30 26.78 -9.13
N LEU A 21 -18.29 26.91 -7.79
CA LEU A 21 -19.46 26.65 -6.95
C LEU A 21 -20.63 27.57 -7.28
N ASN A 22 -20.40 28.86 -7.50
CA ASN A 22 -21.44 29.81 -7.87
C ASN A 22 -22.09 29.45 -9.20
N ARG A 23 -21.29 29.01 -10.18
CA ARG A 23 -21.80 28.62 -11.49
C ARG A 23 -22.54 27.29 -11.42
N VAL A 24 -21.99 26.28 -10.76
CA VAL A 24 -22.67 24.99 -10.56
C VAL A 24 -23.96 25.15 -9.76
N THR A 25 -23.98 25.97 -8.72
CA THR A 25 -25.19 26.23 -7.92
C THR A 25 -26.28 26.85 -8.78
N ARG A 26 -25.96 27.83 -9.64
CA ARG A 26 -26.93 28.42 -10.58
C ARG A 26 -27.47 27.39 -11.57
N LEU A 27 -26.61 26.54 -12.11
CA LEU A 27 -27.02 25.44 -13.00
C LEU A 27 -27.89 24.41 -12.29
N TRP A 28 -27.57 24.07 -11.04
CA TRP A 28 -28.36 23.15 -10.25
C TRP A 28 -29.74 23.70 -9.89
N GLN A 29 -29.82 25.01 -9.61
CA GLN A 29 -31.07 25.70 -9.28
C GLN A 29 -32.08 25.74 -10.44
N THR A 30 -31.66 25.45 -11.68
CA THR A 30 -32.61 25.30 -12.79
C THR A 30 -33.37 23.96 -12.74
N LEU A 31 -32.93 23.01 -11.91
CA LEU A 31 -33.61 21.74 -11.72
C LEU A 31 -34.91 21.94 -10.92
N GLY A 32 -36.02 21.52 -11.51
CA GLY A 32 -37.36 21.59 -10.92
C GLY A 32 -37.94 20.21 -10.61
N GLN A 33 -39.27 20.08 -10.69
CA GLN A 33 -39.95 18.79 -10.53
C GLN A 33 -39.53 17.77 -11.61
N ASP A 34 -39.27 18.24 -12.83
CA ASP A 34 -38.80 17.41 -13.96
C ASP A 34 -37.27 17.24 -14.02
N PHE A 35 -36.60 17.31 -12.86
CA PHE A 35 -35.14 17.27 -12.76
C PHE A 35 -34.51 16.09 -13.52
N SER A 36 -35.20 14.95 -13.63
CA SER A 36 -34.68 13.78 -14.33
C SER A 36 -34.56 13.99 -15.84
N GLN A 37 -35.47 14.77 -16.44
CA GLN A 37 -35.41 15.11 -17.87
C GLN A 37 -34.41 16.23 -18.14
N GLN A 38 -34.29 17.18 -17.20
CA GLN A 38 -33.37 18.32 -17.30
C GLN A 38 -31.90 17.91 -17.04
N TRP A 39 -31.69 16.82 -16.29
CA TRP A 39 -30.38 16.40 -15.82
C TRP A 39 -29.33 16.21 -16.91
N PRO A 40 -29.57 15.52 -18.04
CA PRO A 40 -28.52 15.30 -19.04
C PRO A 40 -27.89 16.59 -19.57
N GLN A 41 -28.70 17.64 -19.76
CA GLN A 41 -28.24 18.96 -20.20
C GLN A 41 -27.46 19.67 -19.08
N VAL A 42 -28.03 19.72 -17.87
CA VAL A 42 -27.40 20.36 -16.70
C VAL A 42 -26.08 19.67 -16.34
N ARG A 43 -26.03 18.35 -16.41
CA ARG A 43 -24.83 17.52 -16.20
C ARG A 43 -23.70 17.93 -17.13
N GLY A 44 -23.95 18.03 -18.44
CA GLY A 44 -22.92 18.42 -19.40
C GLY A 44 -22.32 19.80 -19.09
N GLN A 45 -23.16 20.75 -18.69
CA GLN A 45 -22.71 22.09 -18.30
C GLN A 45 -21.92 22.09 -16.99
N ILE A 46 -22.35 21.33 -15.99
CA ILE A 46 -21.64 21.17 -14.72
C ILE A 46 -20.28 20.50 -14.93
N THR A 47 -20.20 19.46 -15.76
CA THR A 47 -18.94 18.81 -16.13
C THR A 47 -17.98 19.82 -16.76
N ALA A 48 -18.43 20.60 -17.74
CA ALA A 48 -17.59 21.62 -18.37
C ALA A 48 -17.07 22.68 -17.38
N VAL A 49 -17.91 23.09 -16.42
CA VAL A 49 -17.50 24.03 -15.36
C VAL A 49 -16.44 23.42 -14.44
N LEU A 50 -16.62 22.17 -14.04
CA LEU A 50 -15.66 21.47 -13.18
C LEU A 50 -14.32 21.26 -13.90
N GLU A 51 -14.33 20.79 -15.15
CA GLU A 51 -13.09 20.59 -15.90
C GLU A 51 -12.34 21.90 -16.16
N SER A 52 -13.06 22.98 -16.51
CA SER A 52 -12.44 24.30 -16.66
C SER A 52 -11.80 24.79 -15.34
N ALA A 53 -12.48 24.61 -14.21
CA ALA A 53 -11.95 24.97 -12.90
C ALA A 53 -10.74 24.10 -12.50
N ARG A 54 -10.74 22.81 -12.86
CA ARG A 54 -9.60 21.90 -12.66
C ARG A 54 -8.39 22.33 -13.48
N ALA A 55 -8.58 22.68 -14.75
CA ALA A 55 -7.50 23.18 -15.61
C ALA A 55 -6.87 24.46 -15.03
N GLN A 56 -7.68 25.42 -14.58
CA GLN A 56 -7.21 26.64 -13.93
C GLN A 56 -6.43 26.33 -12.65
N ALA A 57 -6.95 25.43 -11.81
CA ALA A 57 -6.29 25.00 -10.59
C ALA A 57 -4.95 24.29 -10.87
N ALA A 58 -4.87 23.53 -11.96
CA ALA A 58 -3.68 22.80 -12.36
C ALA A 58 -2.55 23.74 -12.82
N VAL A 59 -2.85 24.67 -13.71
CA VAL A 59 -1.90 25.71 -14.16
C VAL A 59 -1.38 26.54 -12.98
N GLN A 60 -2.28 26.90 -12.06
CA GLN A 60 -1.90 27.61 -10.85
C GLN A 60 -0.91 26.79 -10.00
N ALA A 61 -1.22 25.50 -9.79
CA ALA A 61 -0.44 24.63 -8.93
C ALA A 61 0.97 24.33 -9.46
N GLU A 62 1.15 24.29 -10.78
CA GLU A 62 2.43 24.00 -11.42
C GLU A 62 3.55 24.97 -11.00
N THR A 63 3.22 26.26 -10.86
CA THR A 63 4.22 27.30 -10.55
C THR A 63 4.48 27.48 -9.06
N TYR A 64 3.58 26.96 -8.22
CA TYR A 64 3.57 27.24 -6.79
C TYR A 64 4.85 26.82 -6.06
N THR A 65 5.30 25.57 -6.22
CA THR A 65 6.47 25.05 -5.50
C THR A 65 7.72 25.85 -5.82
N GLY A 66 7.94 26.17 -7.10
CA GLY A 66 9.08 26.96 -7.54
C GLY A 66 9.14 28.33 -6.87
N ARG A 67 8.01 29.07 -6.90
CA ARG A 67 7.90 30.38 -6.24
C ARG A 67 8.08 30.31 -4.72
N VAL A 68 7.56 29.27 -4.07
CA VAL A 68 7.73 29.10 -2.62
C VAL A 68 9.18 28.83 -2.27
N LEU A 69 9.86 27.96 -3.02
CA LEU A 69 11.27 27.66 -2.81
C LEU A 69 12.14 28.91 -3.01
N GLU A 70 11.85 29.70 -4.04
CA GLU A 70 12.50 31.00 -4.26
C GLU A 70 12.28 31.96 -3.09
N GLU A 71 11.03 32.09 -2.62
CA GLU A 71 10.69 32.93 -1.47
C GLU A 71 11.35 32.46 -0.17
N THR A 72 11.52 31.15 0.04
CA THR A 72 12.21 30.60 1.22
C THR A 72 13.72 30.53 1.08
N GLY A 73 14.28 30.99 -0.06
CA GLY A 73 15.72 30.93 -0.34
C GLY A 73 16.25 29.49 -0.52
N GLU A 74 15.38 28.54 -0.83
CA GLU A 74 15.73 27.15 -1.09
C GLU A 74 15.96 26.92 -2.58
N HIS A 75 17.11 26.35 -2.94
CA HIS A 75 17.39 25.99 -4.33
C HIS A 75 17.17 24.48 -4.54
N ALA A 76 16.10 24.13 -5.26
CA ALA A 76 15.78 22.76 -5.60
C ALA A 76 15.19 22.67 -7.02
N PRO A 77 16.02 22.63 -8.08
CA PRO A 77 15.54 22.53 -9.46
C PRO A 77 14.85 21.19 -9.72
N ARG A 78 13.93 21.18 -10.70
CA ARG A 78 13.30 19.94 -11.18
C ARG A 78 14.31 19.12 -11.98
N ILE A 79 14.25 17.80 -11.85
CA ILE A 79 15.00 16.85 -12.69
C ILE A 79 14.22 16.41 -13.94
N GLY A 80 12.99 16.90 -14.12
CA GLY A 80 12.14 16.66 -15.28
C GLY A 80 10.85 17.47 -15.22
N ASP A 81 10.21 17.66 -16.38
CA ASP A 81 8.97 18.43 -16.49
C ASP A 81 7.75 17.59 -16.11
N LEU A 82 6.72 18.28 -15.62
CA LEU A 82 5.44 17.67 -15.28
C LEU A 82 4.54 17.66 -16.51
N ASN A 83 3.90 16.52 -16.77
CA ASN A 83 2.79 16.46 -17.71
C ASN A 83 1.49 16.89 -16.99
N ILE A 84 1.17 18.19 -17.05
CA ILE A 84 -0.02 18.74 -16.37
C ILE A 84 -1.32 18.17 -16.95
N ASP A 85 -1.39 17.93 -18.26
CA ASP A 85 -2.58 17.37 -18.92
C ASP A 85 -2.94 15.98 -18.39
N ALA A 86 -1.95 15.19 -17.97
CA ALA A 86 -2.18 13.88 -17.37
C ALA A 86 -3.07 13.95 -16.11
N PHE A 87 -2.95 15.02 -15.30
CA PHE A 87 -3.76 15.22 -14.08
C PHE A 87 -5.21 15.64 -14.38
N LEU A 88 -5.54 15.94 -15.63
CA LEU A 88 -6.88 16.33 -16.06
C LEU A 88 -7.64 15.16 -16.71
N THR A 89 -6.93 14.08 -17.11
CA THR A 89 -7.52 12.92 -17.79
C THR A 89 -8.61 12.21 -17.00
N THR A 90 -8.43 12.09 -15.68
CA THR A 90 -9.40 11.49 -14.75
C THR A 90 -9.49 12.36 -13.51
N ALA A 91 -10.55 12.21 -12.72
CA ALA A 91 -10.64 12.83 -11.41
C ALA A 91 -9.54 12.27 -10.46
N PRO A 92 -9.17 12.97 -9.38
CA PRO A 92 -8.12 12.54 -8.44
C PRO A 92 -8.31 11.16 -7.80
N ASP A 93 -9.52 10.60 -7.83
CA ASP A 93 -9.80 9.25 -7.35
C ASP A 93 -9.70 8.17 -8.44
N GLY A 94 -9.20 8.55 -9.63
CA GLY A 94 -8.98 7.70 -10.80
C GLY A 94 -10.24 7.44 -11.65
N ARG A 95 -11.38 8.07 -11.33
CA ARG A 95 -12.63 7.87 -12.08
C ARG A 95 -12.87 9.00 -13.08
N GLU A 96 -13.75 8.74 -14.04
CA GLU A 96 -14.33 9.78 -14.89
C GLU A 96 -15.05 10.84 -14.05
N THR A 97 -14.76 12.12 -14.28
CA THR A 97 -15.36 13.24 -13.52
C THR A 97 -16.88 13.24 -13.60
N THR A 98 -17.45 12.79 -14.73
CA THR A 98 -18.90 12.64 -14.89
C THR A 98 -19.49 11.67 -13.86
N THR A 99 -18.78 10.60 -13.48
CA THR A 99 -19.28 9.62 -12.49
C THR A 99 -19.35 10.21 -11.08
N LEU A 100 -18.51 11.20 -10.76
CA LEU A 100 -18.63 11.98 -9.53
C LEU A 100 -19.91 12.80 -9.60
N ILE A 101 -20.12 13.57 -10.67
CA ILE A 101 -21.29 14.45 -10.81
C ILE A 101 -22.60 13.65 -10.74
N GLU A 102 -22.66 12.44 -11.30
CA GLU A 102 -23.83 11.55 -11.24
C GLU A 102 -24.25 11.16 -9.81
N GLN A 103 -23.32 11.11 -8.85
CA GLN A 103 -23.66 10.78 -7.47
C GLN A 103 -24.57 11.83 -6.82
N ALA A 104 -24.52 13.08 -7.28
CA ALA A 104 -25.43 14.12 -6.83
C ALA A 104 -26.89 13.74 -7.15
N MET A 105 -27.13 13.28 -8.38
CA MET A 105 -28.45 12.86 -8.82
C MET A 105 -28.91 11.55 -8.20
N ILE A 106 -28.00 10.59 -8.02
CA ILE A 106 -28.31 9.35 -7.30
C ILE A 106 -28.80 9.71 -5.90
N ARG A 107 -28.10 10.60 -5.18
CA ARG A 107 -28.51 11.03 -3.83
C ARG A 107 -29.85 11.75 -3.80
N THR A 108 -30.13 12.63 -4.77
CA THR A 108 -31.45 13.26 -4.90
C THR A 108 -32.54 12.20 -5.09
N LYS A 109 -32.35 11.23 -5.99
CA LYS A 109 -33.33 10.16 -6.23
C LYS A 109 -33.49 9.22 -5.02
N THR A 110 -32.39 8.91 -4.32
CA THR A 110 -32.44 8.11 -3.09
C THR A 110 -33.22 8.81 -1.98
N GLU A 111 -33.02 10.12 -1.78
CA GLU A 111 -33.81 10.90 -0.81
C GLU A 111 -35.31 10.87 -1.16
N ILE A 112 -35.65 11.02 -2.45
CA ILE A 112 -37.03 10.93 -2.92
C ILE A 112 -37.63 9.55 -2.62
N ALA A 113 -36.90 8.48 -2.96
CA ALA A 113 -37.36 7.12 -2.71
C ALA A 113 -37.58 6.85 -1.22
N GLN A 114 -36.66 7.29 -0.35
CA GLN A 114 -36.77 7.13 1.10
C GLN A 114 -37.96 7.90 1.67
N PHE A 115 -38.17 9.14 1.23
CA PHE A 115 -39.32 9.93 1.68
C PHE A 115 -40.65 9.33 1.22
N ASN A 116 -40.76 8.92 -0.06
CA ASN A 116 -41.97 8.30 -0.60
C ASN A 116 -42.31 6.99 0.13
N GLN A 117 -41.30 6.27 0.63
CA GLN A 117 -41.51 5.08 1.45
C GLN A 117 -42.06 5.41 2.85
N LEU A 118 -41.67 6.55 3.44
CA LEU A 118 -42.09 6.97 4.77
C LEU A 118 -43.45 7.70 4.77
N LEU A 119 -43.73 8.49 3.74
CA LEU A 119 -44.95 9.31 3.61
C LEU A 119 -45.52 9.20 2.18
N PRO A 120 -46.21 8.08 1.87
CA PRO A 120 -46.72 7.81 0.51
C PRO A 120 -47.70 8.88 0.01
N GLU A 121 -48.52 9.43 0.92
CA GLU A 121 -49.53 10.45 0.63
C GLU A 121 -48.92 11.83 0.28
N SER A 122 -47.62 12.02 0.53
CA SER A 122 -46.88 13.26 0.25
C SER A 122 -45.88 13.13 -0.90
N ALA A 123 -46.05 12.12 -1.77
CA ALA A 123 -45.16 11.86 -2.89
C ALA A 123 -45.00 13.11 -3.79
N GLY A 124 -43.76 13.56 -3.98
CA GLY A 124 -43.41 14.74 -4.80
C GLY A 124 -43.33 16.08 -4.05
N MET A 125 -43.75 16.16 -2.78
CA MET A 125 -43.63 17.38 -1.96
C MET A 125 -42.20 17.63 -1.47
N ASN A 126 -41.33 16.62 -1.50
CA ASN A 126 -39.96 16.69 -0.97
C ASN A 126 -38.89 17.00 -2.01
N THR A 127 -39.25 17.22 -3.29
CA THR A 127 -38.30 17.48 -4.37
C THR A 127 -37.31 18.63 -4.08
N PRO A 128 -37.74 19.79 -3.54
CA PRO A 128 -36.81 20.86 -3.18
C PRO A 128 -35.76 20.43 -2.14
N GLN A 129 -36.18 19.65 -1.14
CA GLN A 129 -35.30 19.15 -0.10
C GLN A 129 -34.33 18.09 -0.64
N ALA A 130 -34.80 17.20 -1.52
CA ALA A 130 -33.96 16.20 -2.17
C ALA A 130 -32.93 16.81 -3.13
N LEU A 131 -33.31 17.86 -3.87
CA LEU A 131 -32.38 18.62 -4.70
C LEU A 131 -31.33 19.34 -3.84
N LYS A 132 -31.71 19.85 -2.66
CA LYS A 132 -30.75 20.41 -1.69
C LYS A 132 -29.75 19.36 -1.19
N THR A 133 -30.20 18.13 -0.91
CA THR A 133 -29.30 17.01 -0.55
C THR A 133 -28.30 16.70 -1.66
N GLY A 134 -28.75 16.66 -2.91
CA GLY A 134 -27.86 16.49 -4.08
C GLY A 134 -26.85 17.62 -4.24
N LEU A 135 -27.29 18.88 -4.13
CA LEU A 135 -26.42 20.06 -4.22
C LEU A 135 -25.36 20.10 -3.11
N ASN A 136 -25.72 19.73 -1.89
CA ASN A 136 -24.77 19.67 -0.77
C ASN A 136 -23.66 18.66 -1.05
N TRP A 137 -24.00 17.50 -1.61
CA TRP A 137 -23.01 16.51 -2.00
C TRP A 137 -22.15 17.02 -3.16
N LEU A 138 -22.77 17.59 -4.20
CA LEU A 138 -22.07 18.09 -5.38
C LEU A 138 -21.07 19.20 -5.02
N SER A 139 -21.49 20.13 -4.16
CA SER A 139 -20.62 21.21 -3.67
C SER A 139 -19.39 20.65 -2.95
N MET A 140 -19.58 19.63 -2.10
CA MET A 140 -18.48 18.97 -1.41
C MET A 140 -17.56 18.21 -2.37
N ALA A 141 -18.11 17.55 -3.38
CA ALA A 141 -17.34 16.86 -4.41
C ALA A 141 -16.45 17.84 -5.19
N ILE A 142 -17.01 18.96 -5.66
CA ILE A 142 -16.26 20.00 -6.39
C ILE A 142 -15.12 20.57 -5.55
N ILE A 143 -15.39 20.96 -4.31
CA ILE A 143 -14.35 21.49 -3.40
C ILE A 143 -13.22 20.48 -3.23
N THR A 144 -13.57 19.20 -3.09
CA THR A 144 -12.60 18.12 -2.88
C THR A 144 -11.78 17.86 -4.14
N THR A 145 -12.43 17.70 -5.30
CA THR A 145 -11.78 17.47 -6.59
C THR A 145 -10.80 18.59 -6.95
N LEU A 146 -11.19 19.86 -6.78
CA LEU A 146 -10.31 21.01 -7.04
C LEU A 146 -9.14 21.07 -6.05
N ALA A 147 -9.36 20.69 -4.79
CA ALA A 147 -8.30 20.64 -3.80
C ALA A 147 -7.32 19.48 -4.05
N ASP A 148 -7.80 18.32 -4.45
CA ASP A 148 -6.99 17.12 -4.69
C ASP A 148 -6.19 17.21 -6.01
N THR A 149 -6.78 17.76 -7.08
CA THR A 149 -6.07 18.03 -8.35
C THR A 149 -4.76 18.81 -8.10
N ARG A 150 -4.82 19.88 -7.29
CA ARG A 150 -3.62 20.67 -6.95
C ARG A 150 -2.62 19.91 -6.08
N ARG A 151 -3.11 19.09 -5.15
CA ARG A 151 -2.24 18.33 -4.23
C ARG A 151 -1.44 17.27 -4.98
N GLU A 152 -2.04 16.63 -5.97
CA GLU A 152 -1.35 15.66 -6.83
C GLU A 152 -0.23 16.34 -7.62
N ILE A 153 -0.49 17.53 -8.15
CA ILE A 153 0.52 18.33 -8.85
C ILE A 153 1.66 18.74 -7.90
N TYR A 154 1.35 19.23 -6.70
CA TYR A 154 2.39 19.55 -5.71
C TYR A 154 3.22 18.31 -5.33
N GLN A 155 2.58 17.16 -5.16
CA GLN A 155 3.26 15.89 -4.86
C GLN A 155 4.20 15.48 -5.98
N ALA A 156 3.76 15.59 -7.23
CA ALA A 156 4.57 15.29 -8.40
C ALA A 156 5.73 16.27 -8.56
N ASP A 157 5.49 17.58 -8.39
CA ASP A 157 6.52 18.61 -8.46
C ASP A 157 7.59 18.45 -7.36
N ILE A 158 7.17 18.14 -6.13
CA ILE A 158 8.10 17.82 -5.03
C ILE A 158 8.92 16.58 -5.36
N THR A 159 8.28 15.55 -5.92
CA THR A 159 8.94 14.28 -6.30
C THR A 159 9.96 14.51 -7.42
N ALA A 160 9.67 15.41 -8.35
CA ALA A 160 10.59 15.86 -9.39
C ALA A 160 11.75 16.72 -8.86
N ARG A 161 11.83 17.01 -7.56
CA ARG A 161 12.87 17.85 -6.94
C ARG A 161 13.57 17.08 -5.80
N PRO A 162 14.63 16.31 -6.07
CA PRO A 162 15.29 15.45 -5.08
C PRO A 162 15.76 16.15 -3.80
N ALA A 163 16.08 17.45 -3.89
CA ALA A 163 16.48 18.27 -2.74
C ALA A 163 15.31 18.63 -1.79
N VAL A 164 14.06 18.55 -2.27
CA VAL A 164 12.86 18.75 -1.44
C VAL A 164 12.53 17.42 -0.76
N THR A 165 13.00 17.25 0.47
CA THR A 165 12.82 15.99 1.20
C THR A 165 11.47 15.89 1.93
N GLY A 166 10.67 16.96 1.93
CA GLY A 166 9.38 16.99 2.58
C GLY A 166 8.64 18.31 2.47
N TYR A 167 7.75 18.53 3.43
CA TYR A 167 6.87 19.68 3.45
C TYR A 167 6.44 20.05 4.87
N VAL A 168 6.21 21.34 5.09
CA VAL A 168 5.72 21.91 6.34
C VAL A 168 4.23 22.19 6.20
N ARG A 169 3.43 21.77 7.20
CA ARG A 169 2.00 22.08 7.21
C ARG A 169 1.77 23.55 7.55
N MET A 170 1.14 24.28 6.64
CA MET A 170 0.73 25.66 6.86
C MET A 170 -0.75 25.73 7.25
N LEU A 171 -1.05 26.53 8.27
CA LEU A 171 -2.42 26.89 8.60
C LEU A 171 -3.00 27.85 7.58
N ASN A 172 -4.30 27.67 7.33
CA ASN A 172 -5.13 28.65 6.69
C ASN A 172 -6.13 29.21 7.72
N PRO A 173 -5.88 30.40 8.29
CA PRO A 173 -6.81 31.00 9.23
C PRO A 173 -8.18 31.32 8.60
N PRO A 174 -9.29 31.13 9.34
CA PRO A 174 -9.36 30.51 10.68
C PRO A 174 -9.29 28.98 10.61
N SER A 175 -8.28 28.41 11.27
CA SER A 175 -8.09 26.96 11.41
C SER A 175 -8.60 26.45 12.76
N CYS A 176 -9.18 25.24 12.78
CA CYS A 176 -9.63 24.60 14.02
C CYS A 176 -8.46 24.19 14.95
N ALA A 177 -8.75 23.91 16.23
CA ALA A 177 -7.73 23.50 17.20
C ALA A 177 -6.91 22.27 16.76
N ALA A 178 -7.52 21.32 16.03
CA ALA A 178 -6.83 20.15 15.49
C ALA A 178 -5.79 20.51 14.42
N CYS A 179 -6.14 21.44 13.53
CA CYS A 179 -5.19 21.93 12.54
C CYS A 179 -4.11 22.79 13.20
N ALA A 180 -4.48 23.64 14.16
CA ALA A 180 -3.56 24.52 14.89
C ALA A 180 -2.39 23.75 15.50
N VAL A 181 -2.64 22.62 16.17
CA VAL A 181 -1.56 21.79 16.74
C VAL A 181 -0.77 20.98 15.72
N LEU A 182 -1.14 21.00 14.44
CA LEU A 182 -0.35 20.38 13.36
C LEU A 182 0.41 21.43 12.54
N ALA A 183 0.16 22.73 12.78
CA ALA A 183 0.84 23.84 12.13
C ALA A 183 2.35 23.76 12.29
N GLY A 184 3.11 23.87 11.21
CA GLY A 184 4.58 23.82 11.23
C GLY A 184 5.18 22.47 11.53
N LYS A 185 4.38 21.39 11.58
CA LYS A 185 4.98 20.07 11.57
C LYS A 185 5.55 19.83 10.17
N TRP A 186 6.83 19.46 10.10
CA TRP A 186 7.46 18.96 8.88
C TRP A 186 7.14 17.48 8.73
N TYR A 187 6.90 17.08 7.48
CA TYR A 187 6.55 15.73 7.09
C TYR A 187 7.37 15.37 5.87
N ARG A 188 7.81 14.12 5.81
CA ARG A 188 8.54 13.64 4.64
C ARG A 188 7.61 13.62 3.42
N TRP A 189 8.14 13.78 2.22
CA TRP A 189 7.35 13.88 0.98
C TRP A 189 6.37 12.69 0.79
N ASN A 190 6.72 11.52 1.30
CA ASN A 190 5.91 10.29 1.26
C ASN A 190 5.05 10.04 2.52
N GLU A 191 5.12 10.92 3.51
CA GLU A 191 4.21 10.91 4.66
C GLU A 191 2.97 11.71 4.28
N GLY A 192 1.76 11.19 4.47
CA GLY A 192 0.51 11.89 4.19
C GLY A 192 -0.19 12.34 5.48
N PHE A 193 -0.94 13.44 5.43
CA PHE A 193 -1.73 13.89 6.58
C PHE A 193 -3.04 13.13 6.72
N GLU A 194 -3.45 12.84 7.95
CA GLU A 194 -4.85 12.58 8.24
C GLU A 194 -5.66 13.86 7.98
N ARG A 195 -6.63 13.78 7.06
CA ARG A 195 -7.50 14.88 6.68
C ARG A 195 -8.93 14.56 7.12
N HIS A 196 -9.63 15.57 7.64
CA HIS A 196 -11.07 15.54 7.82
C HIS A 196 -11.77 16.27 6.66
N GLY A 197 -13.09 16.12 6.55
CA GLY A 197 -13.87 16.88 5.56
C GLY A 197 -13.61 18.39 5.69
N ARG A 198 -13.48 19.09 4.56
CA ARG A 198 -13.18 20.54 4.46
C ARG A 198 -11.81 20.97 5.00
N CYS A 199 -10.84 20.07 5.09
CA CYS A 199 -9.46 20.45 5.43
C CYS A 199 -8.86 21.36 4.33
N ASP A 200 -8.46 22.57 4.71
CA ASP A 200 -7.95 23.63 3.85
C ASP A 200 -6.46 23.94 4.11
N CYS A 201 -5.77 23.10 4.89
CA CYS A 201 -4.34 23.26 5.16
C CYS A 201 -3.51 23.12 3.87
N GLN A 202 -2.48 23.95 3.76
CA GLN A 202 -1.53 23.93 2.65
C GLN A 202 -0.23 23.23 3.03
N HIS A 203 0.47 22.71 2.01
CA HIS A 203 1.82 22.19 2.14
C HIS A 203 2.78 23.28 1.67
N ILE A 204 3.77 23.63 2.50
CA ILE A 204 4.94 24.42 2.09
C ILE A 204 6.04 23.42 1.77
N PRO A 205 6.44 23.23 0.51
CA PRO A 205 7.59 22.41 0.15
C PRO A 205 8.84 22.87 0.91
N ALA A 206 9.58 21.95 1.54
CA ALA A 206 10.78 22.31 2.28
C ALA A 206 11.76 21.13 2.42
N SER A 207 13.05 21.42 2.20
CA SER A 207 14.17 20.48 2.40
C SER A 207 14.44 20.15 3.87
N LYS A 208 14.01 21.02 4.79
CA LYS A 208 14.12 20.91 6.25
C LYS A 208 13.00 21.71 6.94
N ASP A 209 12.90 21.67 8.26
CA ASP A 209 11.94 22.51 8.98
C ASP A 209 12.33 24.00 8.89
N THR A 210 11.59 24.80 8.12
CA THR A 210 11.81 26.26 7.90
C THR A 210 10.97 27.11 8.85
N GLY A 211 11.01 26.77 10.12
CA GLY A 211 9.94 26.96 11.10
C GLY A 211 9.61 28.33 11.69
N GLU A 212 10.00 29.45 11.12
CA GLU A 212 9.89 30.76 11.82
C GLU A 212 8.64 31.60 11.49
N ASN A 213 7.73 31.12 10.65
CA ASN A 213 6.57 31.89 10.18
C ASN A 213 5.28 31.69 11.04
N LEU A 214 4.51 32.78 11.25
CA LEU A 214 3.22 32.86 11.96
C LEU A 214 2.21 31.79 11.52
N THR A 215 2.25 31.36 10.26
CA THR A 215 1.33 30.35 9.70
C THR A 215 1.75 28.91 10.01
N THR A 216 2.88 28.72 10.70
CA THR A 216 3.47 27.43 11.07
C THR A 216 3.73 27.30 12.58
N ASP A 217 3.50 28.34 13.38
CA ASP A 217 3.67 28.29 14.84
C ASP A 217 2.30 28.28 15.54
N PRO A 218 1.93 27.19 16.24
CA PRO A 218 0.64 27.09 16.92
C PRO A 218 0.40 28.15 17.99
N TYR A 219 1.44 28.57 18.71
CA TYR A 219 1.31 29.57 19.78
C TYR A 219 1.19 30.97 19.20
N LYS A 220 1.97 31.30 18.16
CA LYS A 220 1.79 32.58 17.46
C LYS A 220 0.41 32.67 16.80
N TYR A 221 -0.10 31.56 16.23
CA TYR A 221 -1.47 31.52 15.71
C TYR A 221 -2.50 31.74 16.82
N PHE A 222 -2.42 31.02 17.95
CA PHE A 222 -3.33 31.19 19.08
C PHE A 222 -3.34 32.64 19.58
N ASN A 223 -2.17 33.24 19.75
CA ASN A 223 -2.02 34.63 20.22
C ASN A 223 -2.47 35.68 19.19
N SER A 224 -2.56 35.33 17.90
CA SER A 224 -3.09 36.22 16.86
C SER A 224 -4.62 36.31 16.84
N LEU A 225 -5.31 35.37 17.50
CA LEU A 225 -6.77 35.35 17.60
C LEU A 225 -7.24 36.26 18.74
N ASN A 226 -8.37 36.94 18.54
CA ASN A 226 -9.07 37.60 19.65
C ASN A 226 -9.62 36.56 20.64
N GLU A 227 -9.95 36.99 21.86
CA GLU A 227 -10.42 36.06 22.90
C GLU A 227 -11.67 35.26 22.52
N LYS A 228 -12.61 35.90 21.81
CA LYS A 228 -13.84 35.25 21.34
C LYS A 228 -13.51 34.10 20.39
N ASP A 229 -12.56 34.29 19.48
CA ASP A 229 -12.12 33.27 18.53
C ASP A 229 -11.28 32.18 19.19
N GLN A 230 -10.44 32.51 20.17
CA GLN A 230 -9.75 31.51 20.98
C GLN A 230 -10.76 30.59 21.68
N VAL A 231 -11.78 31.17 22.33
CA VAL A 231 -12.85 30.41 23.00
C VAL A 231 -13.67 29.60 22.01
N ARG A 232 -14.05 30.18 20.87
CA ARG A 232 -14.81 29.49 19.82
C ARG A 232 -14.06 28.28 19.27
N LEU A 233 -12.74 28.38 19.07
CA LEU A 233 -11.94 27.33 18.42
C LEU A 233 -11.42 26.28 19.42
N PHE A 234 -10.99 26.68 20.62
CA PHE A 234 -10.38 25.80 21.61
C PHE A 234 -11.34 25.40 22.73
N GLY A 235 -12.42 26.15 22.95
CA GLY A 235 -13.31 26.01 24.12
C GLY A 235 -12.86 26.91 25.27
N LYS A 236 -13.79 27.33 26.13
CA LYS A 236 -13.55 28.34 27.19
C LYS A 236 -12.40 27.95 28.13
N ALA A 237 -12.52 26.79 28.80
CA ALA A 237 -11.54 26.33 29.77
C ALA A 237 -10.17 26.04 29.12
N ASN A 238 -10.17 25.42 27.94
CA ASN A 238 -8.95 25.11 27.19
C ASN A 238 -8.20 26.36 26.71
N ALA A 239 -8.92 27.37 26.19
CA ALA A 239 -8.32 28.64 25.81
C ALA A 239 -7.70 29.33 27.01
N GLN A 240 -8.39 29.33 28.16
CA GLN A 240 -7.87 29.88 29.41
C GLN A 240 -6.61 29.13 29.89
N ALA A 241 -6.63 27.80 29.89
CA ALA A 241 -5.46 26.98 30.24
C ALA A 241 -4.24 27.30 29.36
N ILE A 242 -4.42 27.49 28.05
CA ILE A 242 -3.32 27.88 27.15
C ILE A 242 -2.78 29.25 27.51
N ARG A 243 -3.63 30.25 27.83
CA ARG A 243 -3.16 31.56 28.32
C ARG A 243 -2.41 31.45 29.65
N ASP A 244 -2.82 30.50 30.48
CA ASP A 244 -2.20 30.21 31.78
C ASP A 244 -0.92 29.36 31.69
N GLY A 245 -0.46 29.07 30.47
CA GLY A 245 0.82 28.43 30.21
C GLY A 245 0.75 26.93 29.93
N ALA A 246 -0.45 26.35 29.83
CA ALA A 246 -0.60 24.94 29.46
C ALA A 246 -0.07 24.69 28.04
N ASP A 247 0.51 23.52 27.83
CA ASP A 247 1.00 23.13 26.51
C ASP A 247 -0.20 22.88 25.57
N ILE A 248 -0.30 23.67 24.49
CA ILE A 248 -1.36 23.60 23.48
C ILE A 248 -1.52 22.19 22.89
N TYR A 249 -0.43 21.43 22.80
CA TYR A 249 -0.46 20.04 22.34
C TYR A 249 -1.16 19.12 23.33
N ARG A 250 -0.94 19.33 24.63
CA ARG A 250 -1.59 18.53 25.68
C ARG A 250 -3.07 18.84 25.71
N VAL A 251 -3.42 20.13 25.77
CA VAL A 251 -4.79 20.61 25.84
C VAL A 251 -5.61 20.11 24.64
N ALA A 252 -5.14 20.33 23.42
CA ALA A 252 -5.88 19.93 22.22
C ALA A 252 -5.98 18.41 22.05
N ASN A 253 -4.92 17.65 22.36
CA ASN A 253 -4.95 16.19 22.24
C ASN A 253 -5.87 15.55 23.28
N ILE A 254 -5.87 16.02 24.54
CA ILE A 254 -6.79 15.51 25.57
C ILE A 254 -8.24 15.82 25.20
N LYS A 255 -8.53 17.04 24.71
CA LYS A 255 -9.86 17.38 24.21
C LYS A 255 -10.35 16.41 23.12
N GLN A 256 -9.45 15.96 22.25
CA GLN A 256 -9.78 15.07 21.14
C GLN A 256 -9.81 13.58 21.50
N ARG A 257 -8.91 13.14 22.38
CA ARG A 257 -8.64 11.71 22.62
C ARG A 257 -8.97 11.24 24.05
N GLY A 258 -9.33 12.16 24.93
CA GLY A 258 -9.52 11.90 26.35
C GLY A 258 -8.22 11.76 27.14
N LEU A 259 -8.35 11.47 28.42
CA LEU A 259 -7.24 11.27 29.36
C LEU A 259 -6.37 10.07 28.97
N ALA A 260 -5.07 10.18 29.23
CA ALA A 260 -4.15 9.07 28.99
C ALA A 260 -4.39 7.93 29.99
N THR A 261 -3.91 6.74 29.65
CA THR A 261 -3.84 5.65 30.64
C THR A 261 -2.71 5.91 31.65
N PRO A 262 -2.75 5.33 32.86
CA PRO A 262 -1.66 5.45 33.84
C PRO A 262 -0.30 5.03 33.27
N ARG A 263 -0.28 4.02 32.39
CA ARG A 263 0.93 3.60 31.69
C ARG A 263 1.43 4.66 30.70
N GLY A 264 0.52 5.33 30.00
CA GLY A 264 0.84 6.46 29.12
C GLY A 264 1.39 7.66 29.90
N ALA A 265 0.79 7.99 31.04
CA ALA A 265 1.26 9.05 31.92
C ALA A 265 2.67 8.80 32.45
N ARG A 266 2.94 7.59 32.98
CA ARG A 266 4.28 7.21 33.46
C ARG A 266 5.35 7.30 32.38
N ARG A 267 4.99 6.98 31.13
CA ARG A 267 5.94 6.94 30.02
C ARG A 267 6.20 8.30 29.37
N TYR A 268 5.19 9.16 29.30
CA TYR A 268 5.25 10.39 28.50
C TYR A 268 4.85 11.66 29.27
N GLY A 269 4.57 11.57 30.57
CA GLY A 269 4.09 12.68 31.39
C GLY A 269 2.73 13.22 30.95
N THR A 270 1.91 12.42 30.28
CA THR A 270 0.60 12.85 29.75
C THR A 270 -0.45 12.92 30.86
N PRO A 271 -1.32 13.95 30.86
CA PRO A 271 -2.46 14.01 31.78
C PRO A 271 -3.34 12.76 31.75
N HIS A 272 -3.67 12.24 32.92
CA HIS A 272 -4.42 10.98 33.06
C HIS A 272 -5.47 10.93 34.16
N ARG A 273 -5.55 11.94 35.05
CA ARG A 273 -6.53 11.95 36.16
C ARG A 273 -7.60 12.99 36.01
N LEU A 274 -7.23 14.20 35.57
CA LEU A 274 -8.16 15.34 35.48
C LEU A 274 -8.07 15.98 34.10
N THR A 275 -9.23 16.31 33.53
CA THR A 275 -9.36 17.17 32.35
C THR A 275 -9.16 18.64 32.74
N ILE A 276 -9.02 19.54 31.76
CA ILE A 276 -8.93 20.98 32.04
C ILE A 276 -10.22 21.50 32.68
N ASP A 277 -11.38 21.00 32.25
CA ASP A 277 -12.67 21.37 32.83
C ASP A 277 -12.74 20.97 34.31
N ASP A 278 -12.35 19.72 34.66
CA ASP A 278 -12.30 19.27 36.06
C ASP A 278 -11.36 20.14 36.92
N ILE A 279 -10.23 20.57 36.35
CA ILE A 279 -9.25 21.39 37.08
C ILE A 279 -9.82 22.75 37.44
N TYR A 280 -10.53 23.40 36.50
CA TYR A 280 -11.16 24.69 36.79
C TYR A 280 -12.35 24.53 37.74
N GLU A 281 -13.09 23.42 37.67
CA GLU A 281 -14.14 23.12 38.64
C GLU A 281 -13.57 22.97 40.06
N ILE A 282 -12.47 22.23 40.22
CA ILE A 282 -11.80 22.03 41.53
C ILE A 282 -11.14 23.31 42.03
N ALA A 283 -10.59 24.11 41.13
CA ALA A 283 -9.89 25.34 41.48
C ALA A 283 -10.86 26.50 41.81
N GLY A 284 -12.07 26.50 41.23
CA GLY A 284 -12.97 27.64 41.27
C GLY A 284 -12.31 28.88 40.67
N ASP A 285 -12.45 30.02 41.35
CA ASP A 285 -11.86 31.30 40.91
C ASP A 285 -10.36 31.44 41.24
N ASP A 286 -9.75 30.46 41.94
CA ASP A 286 -8.33 30.50 42.27
C ASP A 286 -7.48 30.04 41.08
N ARG A 287 -7.06 31.03 40.29
CA ARG A 287 -6.15 30.85 39.15
C ARG A 287 -4.81 30.20 39.56
N ALA A 288 -4.26 30.54 40.73
CA ALA A 288 -2.97 30.00 41.17
C ALA A 288 -3.10 28.51 41.48
N LYS A 289 -4.20 28.11 42.13
CA LYS A 289 -4.57 26.71 42.36
C LYS A 289 -4.78 25.96 41.04
N ALA A 290 -5.49 26.54 40.07
CA ALA A 290 -5.66 25.93 38.74
C ALA A 290 -4.32 25.65 38.07
N ILE A 291 -3.40 26.63 38.06
CA ILE A 291 -2.04 26.48 37.51
C ILE A 291 -1.24 25.41 38.26
N ALA A 292 -1.34 25.34 39.59
CA ALA A 292 -0.66 24.33 40.39
C ALA A 292 -1.14 22.92 40.05
N ILE A 293 -2.46 22.71 39.92
CA ILE A 293 -3.03 21.42 39.53
C ILE A 293 -2.64 21.09 38.09
N MET A 294 -2.68 22.05 37.16
CA MET A 294 -2.24 21.85 35.77
C MET A 294 -0.77 21.40 35.68
N ARG A 295 0.11 21.91 36.54
CA ARG A 295 1.51 21.44 36.65
C ARG A 295 1.58 20.00 37.14
N GLN A 296 0.86 19.67 38.22
CA GLN A 296 0.82 18.31 38.78
C GLN A 296 0.28 17.28 37.78
N GLN A 297 -0.71 17.67 36.97
CA GLN A 297 -1.33 16.79 35.98
C GLN A 297 -0.54 16.69 34.67
N GLY A 298 0.51 17.49 34.47
CA GLY A 298 1.32 17.46 33.26
C GLY A 298 0.73 18.23 32.07
N TYR A 299 -0.14 19.21 32.33
CA TYR A 299 -0.55 20.21 31.32
C TYR A 299 0.45 21.35 31.21
N ILE A 300 1.04 21.78 32.32
CA ILE A 300 2.10 22.81 32.36
C ILE A 300 3.41 22.14 32.77
N THR A 301 4.34 22.07 31.83
CA THR A 301 5.54 21.23 31.95
C THR A 301 6.83 21.97 31.62
N GLY A 302 6.74 23.28 31.38
CA GLY A 302 7.83 24.17 31.03
C GLY A 302 7.31 25.35 30.19
N ALA A 303 8.21 26.14 29.62
CA ALA A 303 7.86 27.21 28.70
C ALA A 303 7.07 26.66 27.49
N GLN A 304 6.14 27.46 26.97
CA GLN A 304 5.44 27.15 25.73
C GLN A 304 6.41 27.30 24.56
N VAL A 305 6.67 26.19 23.85
CA VAL A 305 7.59 26.17 22.71
C VAL A 305 6.89 25.60 21.49
N ARG A 306 7.20 26.12 20.30
CA ARG A 306 6.60 25.70 19.00
C ARG A 306 6.54 24.19 18.84
N GLY A 307 7.47 23.42 19.40
CA GLY A 307 7.52 21.95 19.27
C GLY A 307 6.88 21.12 20.38
N GLY A 308 6.35 21.74 21.44
CA GLY A 308 6.02 21.07 22.71
C GLY A 308 7.26 20.86 23.59
N ASN A 309 7.09 20.86 24.91
CA ASN A 309 8.18 21.07 25.88
C ASN A 309 8.67 19.83 26.65
N ILE A 310 8.04 18.65 26.52
CA ILE A 310 8.48 17.42 27.24
C ILE A 310 9.33 16.49 26.36
N ILE A 311 8.89 16.24 25.12
CA ILE A 311 9.60 15.46 24.12
C ILE A 311 9.29 16.18 22.81
N GLY A 312 10.27 16.90 22.27
CA GLY A 312 10.05 17.79 21.13
C GLY A 312 9.45 17.07 19.90
N ARG A 313 8.69 17.82 19.13
CA ARG A 313 7.99 17.49 17.86
C ARG A 313 8.79 16.74 16.77
N PHE A 314 10.11 16.63 16.89
CA PHE A 314 11.02 16.11 15.86
C PHE A 314 11.58 14.72 16.15
N HIS A 315 10.99 13.99 17.09
CA HIS A 315 11.38 12.61 17.31
C HIS A 315 10.86 11.69 16.21
N GLU A 316 11.56 11.69 15.08
CA GLU A 316 11.70 10.45 14.33
C GLU A 316 12.34 9.42 15.30
N ALA A 317 11.67 8.29 15.53
CA ALA A 317 12.00 7.37 16.63
C ALA A 317 13.45 6.84 16.62
N TYR A 318 14.20 7.08 15.55
CA TYR A 318 15.53 6.52 15.31
C TYR A 318 16.64 7.56 15.11
N SER A 319 16.38 8.87 15.29
CA SER A 319 17.36 9.95 15.09
C SER A 319 18.32 10.21 16.26
N LYS A 320 18.10 9.61 17.45
CA LYS A 320 19.04 9.78 18.59
C LYS A 320 20.37 9.07 18.34
N PRO A 321 21.50 9.52 18.90
CA PRO A 321 22.73 8.72 18.93
C PRO A 321 22.47 7.32 19.50
N ILE A 322 23.10 6.30 18.92
CA ILE A 322 22.96 4.91 19.34
C ILE A 322 23.69 4.76 20.68
N SER A 323 22.95 4.80 21.80
CA SER A 323 23.52 4.66 23.14
C SER A 323 23.82 3.21 23.54
N ARG A 324 23.36 2.24 22.75
CA ARG A 324 23.59 0.80 22.92
C ARG A 324 23.75 0.16 21.53
N PRO A 325 24.61 -0.86 21.36
CA PRO A 325 24.76 -1.56 20.09
C PRO A 325 23.43 -1.93 19.46
N LEU A 326 23.34 -1.78 18.13
CA LEU A 326 22.15 -2.12 17.38
C LEU A 326 21.84 -3.62 17.54
N VAL A 327 20.66 -3.94 18.03
CA VAL A 327 20.22 -5.34 18.10
C VAL A 327 19.81 -5.78 16.71
N ALA A 328 20.44 -6.85 16.20
CA ALA A 328 20.11 -7.46 14.92
C ALA A 328 18.63 -7.84 14.86
N GLY A 329 17.96 -7.53 13.76
CA GLY A 329 16.52 -7.74 13.57
C GLY A 329 15.61 -6.74 14.29
N SER A 330 16.13 -5.78 15.08
CA SER A 330 15.29 -4.78 15.74
C SER A 330 14.68 -3.78 14.75
N LYS A 331 13.53 -3.18 15.09
CA LYS A 331 12.89 -2.16 14.24
C LYS A 331 13.84 -1.02 13.87
N ARG A 332 14.72 -0.65 14.80
CA ARG A 332 15.70 0.41 14.60
C ARG A 332 16.76 0.00 13.58
N GLU A 333 17.25 -1.23 13.67
CA GLU A 333 18.20 -1.80 12.70
C GLU A 333 17.58 -1.90 11.31
N ARG A 334 16.36 -2.43 11.17
CA ARG A 334 15.69 -2.53 9.88
C ARG A 334 15.40 -1.18 9.24
N VAL A 335 14.97 -0.19 10.03
CA VAL A 335 14.71 1.17 9.53
C VAL A 335 16.01 1.90 9.17
N LEU A 336 17.10 1.74 9.93
CA LEU A 336 18.40 2.33 9.59
C LEU A 336 19.04 1.64 8.37
N ARG A 337 18.99 0.30 8.30
CA ARG A 337 19.46 -0.48 7.14
C ARG A 337 18.72 -0.09 5.87
N ALA A 338 17.40 0.04 5.90
CA ALA A 338 16.62 0.46 4.73
C ALA A 338 16.97 1.89 4.25
N ARG A 339 17.46 2.77 5.14
CA ARG A 339 17.98 4.10 4.76
C ARG A 339 19.34 4.00 4.10
N GLU A 340 20.21 3.20 4.69
CA GLU A 340 21.57 3.00 4.21
C GLU A 340 21.60 2.32 2.84
N THR A 341 20.78 1.29 2.63
CA THR A 341 20.77 0.51 1.40
C THR A 341 19.80 1.04 0.35
N GLY A 342 18.84 1.88 0.73
CA GLY A 342 17.72 2.28 -0.14
C GLY A 342 16.73 1.15 -0.47
N VAL A 343 16.98 -0.08 0.02
CA VAL A 343 16.16 -1.27 -0.21
C VAL A 343 15.34 -1.57 1.04
N ARG A 344 14.02 -1.67 0.88
CA ARG A 344 13.08 -1.98 1.97
C ARG A 344 12.25 -3.21 1.64
N ASP A 345 11.92 -4.00 2.65
CA ASP A 345 10.87 -5.01 2.55
C ASP A 345 9.50 -4.31 2.57
N PRO A 346 8.68 -4.42 1.50
CA PRO A 346 7.36 -3.79 1.46
C PRO A 346 6.41 -4.35 2.54
N LEU A 347 6.67 -5.55 3.08
CA LEU A 347 5.88 -6.19 4.13
C LEU A 347 6.42 -5.93 5.55
N ASP A 348 7.53 -5.20 5.71
CA ASP A 348 7.97 -4.76 7.04
C ASP A 348 7.22 -3.49 7.48
N ARG A 349 6.28 -3.70 8.42
CA ARG A 349 5.45 -2.64 9.02
C ARG A 349 6.27 -1.50 9.65
N ALA A 350 7.53 -1.75 10.04
CA ALA A 350 8.41 -0.73 10.59
C ALA A 350 8.90 0.30 9.54
N THR A 351 8.98 -0.10 8.27
CA THR A 351 9.49 0.72 7.15
C THR A 351 8.40 1.22 6.20
N MET A 352 7.14 0.81 6.43
CA MET A 352 5.99 1.26 5.64
C MET A 352 5.65 2.74 5.87
N THR A 353 5.23 3.42 4.80
CA THR A 353 4.53 4.71 4.84
C THR A 353 3.17 4.60 5.53
N ALA A 354 2.51 5.74 5.77
CA ALA A 354 1.17 5.75 6.38
C ALA A 354 0.07 5.20 5.46
N ALA A 355 0.20 5.36 4.13
CA ALA A 355 -0.73 4.79 3.17
C ALA A 355 -0.58 3.26 3.08
N GLU A 356 0.67 2.79 3.00
CA GLU A 356 1.01 1.37 3.01
C GLU A 356 0.53 0.68 4.28
N ARG A 357 0.74 1.30 5.45
CA ARG A 357 0.24 0.79 6.72
C ARG A 357 -1.28 0.65 6.75
N ARG A 358 -2.01 1.60 6.16
CA ARG A 358 -3.49 1.53 6.12
C ARG A 358 -3.97 0.34 5.31
N LEU A 359 -3.42 0.14 4.10
CA LEU A 359 -3.74 -1.01 3.27
C LEU A 359 -3.34 -2.32 3.96
N HIS A 360 -2.09 -2.44 4.38
CA HIS A 360 -1.58 -3.62 5.08
C HIS A 360 -2.41 -3.97 6.32
N ASP A 361 -2.73 -2.98 7.17
CA ASP A 361 -3.49 -3.20 8.40
C ASP A 361 -4.95 -3.60 8.12
N ALA A 362 -5.59 -3.04 7.08
CA ALA A 362 -6.95 -3.41 6.69
C ALA A 362 -7.00 -4.85 6.18
N VAL A 363 -6.05 -5.21 5.31
CA VAL A 363 -5.89 -6.56 4.76
C VAL A 363 -5.61 -7.57 5.87
N TYR A 364 -4.68 -7.27 6.77
CA TYR A 364 -4.37 -8.10 7.91
C TYR A 364 -5.59 -8.38 8.79
N ARG A 365 -6.38 -7.34 9.10
CA ARG A 365 -7.57 -7.44 9.95
C ARG A 365 -8.68 -8.25 9.29
N ARG A 366 -8.86 -8.12 7.97
CA ARG A 366 -9.79 -8.94 7.20
C ARG A 366 -9.40 -10.42 7.29
N GLU A 367 -8.13 -10.74 7.02
CA GLU A 367 -7.67 -12.12 7.06
C GLU A 367 -7.72 -12.70 8.49
N TYR A 368 -7.39 -11.92 9.52
CA TYR A 368 -7.58 -12.31 10.91
C TYR A 368 -9.05 -12.59 11.26
N ALA A 369 -9.97 -11.76 10.75
CA ALA A 369 -11.40 -11.95 10.94
C ALA A 369 -11.93 -13.19 10.24
N LYS A 370 -11.46 -13.49 9.03
CA LYS A 370 -11.79 -14.74 8.31
C LYS A 370 -11.32 -15.98 9.07
N ILE A 371 -10.13 -15.92 9.69
CA ILE A 371 -9.53 -17.07 10.39
C ILE A 371 -10.13 -17.26 11.79
N THR A 372 -10.37 -16.17 12.53
CA THR A 372 -10.70 -16.24 13.97
C THR A 372 -12.14 -15.85 14.30
N GLY A 373 -12.84 -15.15 13.41
CA GLY A 373 -14.14 -14.51 13.69
C GLY A 373 -14.04 -13.20 14.49
N TYR A 374 -12.84 -12.68 14.75
CA TYR A 374 -12.60 -11.46 15.52
C TYR A 374 -11.73 -10.46 14.74
N ILE A 375 -11.77 -9.19 15.13
CA ILE A 375 -10.87 -8.14 14.65
C ILE A 375 -9.89 -7.81 15.77
N PRO A 376 -8.56 -7.89 15.54
CA PRO A 376 -7.57 -7.77 16.59
C PRO A 376 -7.44 -6.30 17.06
N PRO A 377 -7.28 -6.05 18.37
CA PRO A 377 -7.18 -4.69 18.90
C PRO A 377 -5.86 -4.02 18.53
N SER A 378 -4.83 -4.80 18.19
CA SER A 378 -3.52 -4.30 17.75
C SER A 378 -2.88 -5.29 16.78
N ILE A 379 -2.03 -4.78 15.88
CA ILE A 379 -1.28 -5.58 14.91
C ILE A 379 0.18 -5.60 15.36
N GLY A 380 0.69 -6.82 15.59
CA GLY A 380 2.09 -7.06 15.91
C GLY A 380 3.01 -6.60 14.78
N GLN A 381 4.27 -6.36 15.08
CA GLN A 381 5.22 -5.79 14.11
C GLN A 381 5.66 -6.79 13.04
N GLU A 382 5.61 -8.07 13.41
CA GLU A 382 5.87 -9.19 12.51
C GLU A 382 4.58 -9.72 11.87
N SER A 383 3.42 -9.12 12.17
CA SER A 383 2.10 -9.63 11.73
C SER A 383 1.87 -11.12 12.10
N ALA A 384 2.65 -11.65 13.04
CA ALA A 384 2.63 -13.04 13.47
C ALA A 384 1.36 -13.42 14.25
N GLY A 385 0.66 -12.42 14.79
CA GLY A 385 -0.50 -12.62 15.64
C GLY A 385 -1.72 -13.17 14.89
N ILE A 386 -1.67 -13.23 13.55
CA ILE A 386 -2.82 -13.59 12.74
C ILE A 386 -3.26 -15.05 12.96
N PHE A 387 -2.31 -15.91 13.34
CA PHE A 387 -2.52 -17.32 13.65
C PHE A 387 -2.52 -17.61 15.15
N SER A 388 -2.57 -16.58 16.01
CA SER A 388 -2.48 -16.74 17.46
C SER A 388 -3.70 -16.19 18.19
N THR A 389 -4.38 -17.05 18.96
CA THR A 389 -5.50 -16.77 19.89
C THR A 389 -6.69 -15.98 19.33
N GLN A 390 -7.92 -16.29 19.78
CA GLN A 390 -9.08 -15.44 19.52
C GLN A 390 -9.03 -14.22 20.44
N LYS A 391 -8.62 -13.05 19.93
CA LYS A 391 -8.59 -11.80 20.71
C LYS A 391 -9.11 -10.63 19.91
N GLY A 392 -10.05 -9.89 20.48
CA GLY A 392 -10.53 -8.62 19.95
C GLY A 392 -12.04 -8.50 19.89
N VAL A 393 -12.53 -7.61 19.03
CA VAL A 393 -13.96 -7.37 18.85
C VAL A 393 -14.50 -8.37 17.83
N LYS A 394 -15.68 -8.95 18.06
CA LYS A 394 -16.31 -9.88 17.12
C LYS A 394 -16.48 -9.21 15.74
N ALA A 395 -16.12 -9.93 14.68
CA ALA A 395 -16.31 -9.45 13.32
C ALA A 395 -17.80 -9.50 12.96
N ASP A 396 -18.39 -8.34 12.71
CA ASP A 396 -19.75 -8.21 12.17
C ASP A 396 -19.70 -7.69 10.73
N LYS A 397 -20.84 -7.77 10.04
CA LYS A 397 -20.98 -7.37 8.64
C LYS A 397 -20.52 -5.91 8.42
N TYR A 398 -20.89 -4.99 9.29
CA TYR A 398 -20.53 -3.58 9.17
C TYR A 398 -19.02 -3.35 9.24
N ARG A 399 -18.33 -4.01 10.17
CA ARG A 399 -16.88 -3.90 10.35
C ARG A 399 -16.12 -4.56 9.21
N LEU A 400 -16.61 -5.68 8.69
CA LEU A 400 -16.05 -6.33 7.50
C LEU A 400 -16.20 -5.44 6.26
N ASP A 401 -17.39 -4.86 6.03
CA ASP A 401 -17.63 -3.93 4.92
C ASP A 401 -16.74 -2.68 5.01
N LEU A 402 -16.45 -2.20 6.23
CA LEU A 402 -15.53 -1.09 6.44
C LEU A 402 -14.09 -1.46 6.07
N LEU A 403 -13.65 -2.68 6.41
CA LEU A 403 -12.32 -3.17 6.04
C LEU A 403 -12.21 -3.34 4.52
N GLU A 404 -13.23 -3.90 3.85
CA GLU A 404 -13.21 -4.04 2.39
C GLU A 404 -13.13 -2.67 1.69
N ARG A 405 -13.89 -1.67 2.14
CA ARG A 405 -13.78 -0.30 1.60
C ARG A 405 -12.37 0.29 1.76
N GLN A 406 -11.70 0.02 2.89
CA GLN A 406 -10.33 0.48 3.13
C GLN A 406 -9.33 -0.24 2.21
N ILE A 407 -9.54 -1.53 1.95
CA ILE A 407 -8.73 -2.32 1.03
C ILE A 407 -8.91 -1.80 -0.40
N GLU A 408 -10.15 -1.62 -0.86
CA GLU A 408 -10.46 -1.06 -2.18
C GLU A 408 -9.82 0.33 -2.37
N GLN A 409 -9.88 1.20 -1.35
CA GLN A 409 -9.23 2.50 -1.42
C GLN A 409 -7.71 2.37 -1.57
N GLY A 410 -7.09 1.44 -0.85
CA GLY A 410 -5.66 1.17 -0.97
C GLY A 410 -5.26 0.57 -2.32
N ILE A 411 -6.10 -0.30 -2.90
CA ILE A 411 -5.90 -0.86 -4.25
C ILE A 411 -5.94 0.24 -5.30
N ARG A 412 -6.93 1.14 -5.24
CA ARG A 412 -7.01 2.29 -6.16
C ARG A 412 -5.76 3.16 -6.07
N LEU A 413 -5.29 3.45 -4.86
CA LEU A 413 -4.05 4.22 -4.66
C LEU A 413 -2.80 3.52 -5.22
N ALA A 414 -2.76 2.18 -5.17
CA ALA A 414 -1.67 1.40 -5.77
C ALA A 414 -1.70 1.47 -7.30
N GLN A 415 -2.90 1.39 -7.89
CA GLN A 415 -3.11 1.43 -9.34
C GLN A 415 -2.79 2.81 -9.94
N VAL A 416 -3.10 3.91 -9.23
CA VAL A 416 -2.81 5.29 -9.69
C VAL A 416 -1.30 5.57 -9.80
N GLY A 417 -0.47 4.97 -8.95
CA GLY A 417 0.98 5.22 -8.93
C GLY A 417 1.80 4.46 -9.99
N GLY A 418 1.17 3.55 -10.75
CA GLY A 418 1.86 2.64 -11.68
C GLY A 418 2.71 1.56 -10.99
N SER A 419 3.27 0.65 -11.79
CA SER A 419 3.97 -0.58 -11.33
C SER A 419 5.21 -0.32 -10.47
N ASN A 420 5.81 0.87 -10.59
CA ASN A 420 6.99 1.25 -9.84
C ASN A 420 6.68 1.92 -8.49
N SER A 421 5.42 2.18 -8.14
CA SER A 421 5.07 2.88 -6.89
C SER A 421 5.26 2.01 -5.64
N SER A 422 5.50 2.67 -4.50
CA SER A 422 5.64 2.01 -3.21
C SER A 422 4.38 1.23 -2.80
N MET A 423 3.21 1.78 -3.14
CA MET A 423 1.89 1.17 -2.93
C MET A 423 1.67 -0.03 -3.86
N TRP A 424 2.08 0.02 -5.12
CA TRP A 424 2.01 -1.12 -6.05
C TRP A 424 2.85 -2.30 -5.56
N ARG A 425 4.10 -2.06 -5.13
CA ARG A 425 4.95 -3.11 -4.57
C ARG A 425 4.35 -3.75 -3.32
N LEU A 426 3.63 -2.99 -2.50
CA LEU A 426 2.88 -3.55 -1.37
C LEU A 426 1.66 -4.34 -1.83
N TYR A 427 0.91 -3.82 -2.81
CA TYR A 427 -0.27 -4.47 -3.39
C TYR A 427 0.08 -5.84 -4.00
N GLU A 428 1.15 -5.90 -4.79
CA GLU A 428 1.73 -7.12 -5.34
C GLU A 428 2.24 -8.05 -4.21
N ALA A 429 3.00 -7.50 -3.24
CA ALA A 429 3.51 -8.29 -2.12
C ALA A 429 2.41 -8.86 -1.23
N LEU A 430 1.24 -8.22 -1.14
CA LEU A 430 0.05 -8.71 -0.43
C LEU A 430 -0.78 -9.72 -1.25
N GLY A 431 -0.41 -9.99 -2.51
CA GLY A 431 -1.15 -10.88 -3.39
C GLY A 431 -2.58 -10.38 -3.64
N LEU A 432 -2.75 -9.07 -3.77
CA LEU A 432 -4.04 -8.44 -4.09
C LEU A 432 -4.23 -8.25 -5.61
N ASP A 433 -3.20 -8.60 -6.38
CA ASP A 433 -3.24 -8.65 -7.83
C ASP A 433 -3.72 -10.01 -8.31
N ASP A 434 -4.68 -10.02 -9.23
CA ASP A 434 -5.20 -11.27 -9.81
C ASP A 434 -4.11 -12.03 -10.61
N SER A 435 -2.92 -11.45 -10.78
CA SER A 435 -1.74 -12.02 -11.45
C SER A 435 -0.94 -13.02 -10.62
N THR A 436 -0.98 -12.99 -9.29
CA THR A 436 -0.12 -13.89 -8.46
C THR A 436 -0.83 -15.15 -7.99
N GLY A 437 -2.17 -15.19 -8.01
CA GLY A 437 -2.96 -16.32 -7.54
C GLY A 437 -2.76 -16.70 -6.05
N ALA A 438 -2.06 -15.87 -5.28
CA ALA A 438 -1.73 -16.12 -3.88
C ALA A 438 -2.84 -15.59 -2.96
N GLU A 439 -3.46 -16.46 -2.16
CA GLU A 439 -4.40 -15.98 -1.12
C GLU A 439 -3.65 -15.10 -0.12
N THR A 440 -4.15 -13.89 0.15
CA THR A 440 -3.49 -12.92 1.03
C THR A 440 -3.15 -13.46 2.43
N ALA A 441 -3.92 -14.44 2.93
CA ALA A 441 -3.60 -15.16 4.17
C ALA A 441 -2.26 -15.92 4.11
N TYR A 442 -1.87 -16.41 2.93
CA TYR A 442 -0.61 -17.11 2.66
C TYR A 442 0.61 -16.18 2.75
N VAL A 443 0.49 -14.93 2.32
CA VAL A 443 1.56 -13.91 2.42
C VAL A 443 1.99 -13.71 3.88
N PHE A 444 1.02 -13.55 4.80
CA PHE A 444 1.32 -13.38 6.22
C PHE A 444 1.90 -14.65 6.86
N HIS A 445 1.51 -15.83 6.38
CA HIS A 445 2.07 -17.11 6.81
C HIS A 445 3.53 -17.27 6.37
N THR A 446 3.84 -16.98 5.10
CA THR A 446 5.20 -17.10 4.57
C THR A 446 6.14 -16.08 5.20
N GLN A 447 5.67 -14.88 5.52
CA GLN A 447 6.43 -13.89 6.29
C GLN A 447 6.76 -14.36 7.71
N LEU A 448 5.81 -15.01 8.38
CA LEU A 448 6.03 -15.63 9.68
C LEU A 448 7.12 -16.71 9.60
N VAL A 449 6.97 -17.66 8.68
CA VAL A 449 7.92 -18.78 8.51
C VAL A 449 9.33 -18.29 8.15
N LYS A 450 9.45 -17.29 7.26
CA LYS A 450 10.76 -16.70 6.88
C LYS A 450 11.49 -16.03 8.05
N ARG A 451 10.76 -15.51 9.05
CA ARG A 451 11.33 -14.65 10.11
C ARG A 451 11.53 -15.35 11.45
N VAL A 452 10.69 -16.33 11.81
CA VAL A 452 10.83 -17.09 13.08
C VAL A 452 11.25 -18.54 12.88
N GLY A 453 11.29 -19.05 11.65
CA GLY A 453 11.56 -20.47 11.36
C GLY A 453 10.37 -21.37 11.74
N LEU A 454 10.19 -22.48 11.02
CA LEU A 454 9.09 -23.43 11.24
C LEU A 454 9.08 -24.02 12.66
N ASP A 455 10.26 -24.20 13.26
CA ASP A 455 10.45 -24.88 14.55
C ASP A 455 9.98 -24.05 15.76
N ALA A 456 9.77 -22.72 15.59
CA ALA A 456 9.34 -21.82 16.65
C ALA A 456 7.81 -21.78 16.86
N LEU A 457 7.02 -22.36 15.94
CA LEU A 457 5.55 -22.36 15.99
C LEU A 457 5.03 -23.52 16.85
N LYS A 458 5.19 -23.42 18.17
CA LYS A 458 4.89 -24.51 19.12
C LYS A 458 3.41 -24.86 19.32
N ASN A 459 2.46 -24.15 18.68
CA ASN A 459 1.02 -24.48 18.70
C ASN A 459 0.28 -23.76 17.55
N PRO A 460 0.26 -24.28 16.32
CA PRO A 460 -0.60 -23.74 15.28
C PRO A 460 -2.09 -24.03 15.63
N ILE A 461 -2.95 -23.01 15.54
CA ILE A 461 -4.40 -23.20 15.54
C ILE A 461 -4.74 -24.16 14.39
N PRO A 462 -5.61 -25.17 14.58
CA PRO A 462 -6.05 -26.05 13.50
C PRO A 462 -6.72 -25.21 12.41
N VAL A 463 -6.07 -25.12 11.24
CA VAL A 463 -6.65 -24.52 10.04
C VAL A 463 -7.83 -25.40 9.62
N PRO A 464 -9.04 -24.86 9.37
CA PRO A 464 -10.21 -25.64 8.94
C PRO A 464 -9.91 -26.54 7.74
N ARG A 465 -10.44 -27.77 7.76
CA ARG A 465 -10.13 -28.81 6.76
C ARG A 465 -10.52 -28.40 5.34
N GLU A 466 -11.59 -27.61 5.17
CA GLU A 466 -12.01 -27.07 3.87
C GLU A 466 -11.00 -26.05 3.30
N ILE A 467 -10.34 -25.29 4.17
CA ILE A 467 -9.24 -24.38 3.79
C ILE A 467 -8.03 -25.23 3.41
N LEU A 468 -7.65 -26.25 4.20
CA LEU A 468 -6.57 -27.19 3.86
C LEU A 468 -6.83 -27.97 2.56
N GLU A 469 -8.08 -28.29 2.22
CA GLU A 469 -8.47 -28.99 0.99
C GLU A 469 -8.57 -28.07 -0.24
N ARG A 470 -8.86 -26.77 -0.07
CA ARG A 470 -8.65 -25.75 -1.13
C ARG A 470 -7.17 -25.43 -1.32
N ILE A 471 -6.39 -25.41 -0.24
CA ILE A 471 -4.93 -25.28 -0.23
C ILE A 471 -4.30 -26.50 -0.94
N SER A 472 -4.84 -27.73 -0.76
CA SER A 472 -4.29 -28.95 -1.34
C SER A 472 -4.40 -29.08 -2.85
N ARG A 473 -5.35 -28.39 -3.50
CA ARG A 473 -5.53 -28.42 -4.96
C ARG A 473 -4.77 -27.33 -5.73
N LYS A 474 -4.26 -26.29 -5.07
CA LYS A 474 -3.62 -25.16 -5.77
C LYS A 474 -2.19 -24.84 -5.37
N VAL A 475 -1.68 -25.22 -4.17
CA VAL A 475 -0.31 -24.83 -3.75
C VAL A 475 0.44 -25.88 -2.90
N VAL A 476 -0.14 -27.01 -2.47
CA VAL A 476 0.53 -27.91 -1.50
C VAL A 476 1.44 -28.99 -2.10
N ALA A 477 1.46 -29.20 -3.41
CA ALA A 477 2.35 -30.19 -4.00
C ALA A 477 3.86 -29.94 -3.77
N PRO A 478 4.37 -28.71 -3.53
CA PRO A 478 5.80 -28.53 -3.28
C PRO A 478 6.26 -28.57 -1.81
N LEU A 479 5.37 -28.53 -0.80
CA LEU A 479 5.81 -28.37 0.60
C LEU A 479 5.54 -29.54 1.54
N LEU A 480 4.68 -30.51 1.18
CA LEU A 480 4.34 -31.62 2.10
C LEU A 480 4.95 -33.00 1.81
N PHE A 481 5.72 -33.18 0.73
CA PHE A 481 6.34 -34.48 0.43
C PHE A 481 7.85 -34.38 0.27
N ALA A 482 8.54 -34.01 1.34
CA ALA A 482 9.93 -34.43 1.51
C ALA A 482 9.92 -35.97 1.59
N ARG A 483 10.42 -36.65 0.55
CA ARG A 483 10.70 -38.09 0.62
C ARG A 483 11.66 -38.32 1.80
N LYS A 484 11.17 -38.95 2.86
CA LYS A 484 12.03 -39.52 3.91
C LYS A 484 12.94 -40.56 3.24
N LYS A 485 14.26 -40.46 3.43
CA LYS A 485 15.12 -41.64 3.29
C LYS A 485 14.90 -42.56 4.49
N LYS A 486 15.23 -43.85 4.33
CA LYS A 486 15.12 -44.90 5.36
C LYS A 486 15.89 -44.59 6.66
N ASP A 487 16.72 -43.54 6.69
CA ASP A 487 17.55 -43.11 7.82
C ASP A 487 17.01 -41.88 8.58
N GLY A 488 15.82 -41.37 8.25
CA GLY A 488 15.11 -40.39 9.08
C GLY A 488 15.57 -38.93 8.98
N ARG A 489 16.50 -38.58 8.08
CA ARG A 489 16.90 -37.19 7.83
C ARG A 489 16.07 -36.54 6.71
N SER A 490 15.56 -35.33 6.95
CA SER A 490 14.88 -34.48 5.98
C SER A 490 15.89 -33.72 5.13
N VAL A 491 15.74 -33.74 3.79
CA VAL A 491 16.49 -32.87 2.88
C VAL A 491 15.64 -31.65 2.61
N THR A 492 16.09 -30.47 3.03
CA THR A 492 15.46 -29.18 2.67
C THR A 492 15.67 -28.92 1.18
N ARG A 493 14.65 -28.41 0.48
CA ARG A 493 14.67 -28.23 -0.99
C ARG A 493 15.78 -27.28 -1.48
N GLY A 494 16.37 -26.46 -0.60
CA GLY A 494 17.57 -25.66 -0.89
C GLY A 494 18.89 -26.46 -0.98
N GLN A 495 18.93 -27.73 -0.56
CA GLN A 495 20.12 -28.59 -0.63
C GLN A 495 20.19 -29.45 -1.90
N ALA A 496 19.07 -29.64 -2.61
CA ALA A 496 18.99 -30.57 -3.75
C ALA A 496 19.77 -30.09 -4.99
N TRP A 497 19.75 -28.79 -5.29
CA TRP A 497 20.45 -28.20 -6.45
C TRP A 497 21.97 -28.13 -6.27
N PRO A 498 22.50 -27.64 -5.12
CA PRO A 498 23.93 -27.72 -4.83
C PRO A 498 24.47 -29.16 -4.84
N ASP A 499 23.72 -30.12 -4.31
CA ASP A 499 24.11 -31.54 -4.34
C ASP A 499 24.10 -32.13 -5.76
N HIS A 500 23.16 -31.71 -6.61
CA HIS A 500 23.12 -32.11 -8.00
C HIS A 500 24.31 -31.53 -8.79
N LYS A 501 24.58 -30.23 -8.63
CA LYS A 501 25.76 -29.55 -9.20
C LYS A 501 27.07 -30.20 -8.74
N LYS A 502 27.18 -30.55 -7.46
CA LYS A 502 28.33 -31.27 -6.89
C LYS A 502 28.53 -32.63 -7.55
N LYS A 503 27.46 -33.40 -7.78
CA LYS A 503 27.53 -34.71 -8.46
C LYS A 503 27.87 -34.58 -9.94
N TYR A 504 27.28 -33.62 -10.64
CA TYR A 504 27.60 -33.29 -12.03
C TYR A 504 29.10 -32.96 -12.19
N ASN A 505 29.63 -32.09 -11.33
CA ASN A 505 31.05 -31.70 -11.34
C ASN A 505 31.98 -32.87 -10.99
N ALA A 506 31.57 -33.76 -10.08
CA ALA A 506 32.33 -34.96 -9.74
C ALA A 506 32.38 -35.97 -10.91
N GLU A 507 31.27 -36.19 -11.62
CA GLU A 507 31.25 -37.04 -12.82
C GLU A 507 32.04 -36.43 -13.99
N ARG A 508 31.96 -35.11 -14.15
CA ARG A 508 32.79 -34.35 -15.10
C ARG A 508 34.29 -34.54 -14.83
N ALA A 509 34.71 -34.40 -13.57
CA ALA A 509 36.10 -34.60 -13.17
C ALA A 509 36.56 -36.04 -13.41
N LYS A 510 35.70 -37.04 -13.12
CA LYS A 510 36.00 -38.46 -13.39
C LYS A 510 36.15 -38.78 -14.87
N ARG A 511 35.31 -38.21 -15.75
CA ARG A 511 35.44 -38.39 -17.21
C ARG A 511 36.65 -37.64 -17.78
N ALA A 512 36.96 -36.44 -17.27
CA ALA A 512 38.19 -35.72 -17.63
C ALA A 512 39.45 -36.51 -17.24
N ALA A 513 39.38 -37.33 -16.19
CA ALA A 513 40.44 -38.23 -15.74
C ALA A 513 40.47 -39.61 -16.45
N GLY A 514 39.62 -39.86 -17.47
CA GLY A 514 39.64 -41.09 -18.27
C GLY A 514 39.05 -42.35 -17.61
N ALA A 515 38.38 -42.24 -16.46
CA ALA A 515 38.00 -43.39 -15.63
C ALA A 515 36.58 -43.97 -15.86
N GLY A 516 35.98 -43.79 -17.04
CA GLY A 516 34.62 -44.26 -17.35
C GLY A 516 34.56 -45.09 -18.62
N GLY A 517 34.51 -46.41 -18.50
CA GLY A 517 34.31 -47.31 -19.63
C GLY A 517 32.92 -47.16 -20.24
N GLY A 518 32.85 -46.84 -21.54
CA GLY A 518 31.64 -46.89 -22.36
C GLY A 518 31.37 -45.64 -23.19
N PHE A 519 31.88 -45.65 -24.43
CA PHE A 519 31.69 -44.71 -25.56
C PHE A 519 32.18 -43.25 -25.38
N PRO A 520 32.95 -42.70 -26.36
CA PRO A 520 33.33 -41.29 -26.35
C PRO A 520 32.10 -40.43 -26.70
N PRO A 521 31.67 -39.47 -25.86
CA PRO A 521 30.72 -38.46 -26.32
C PRO A 521 31.42 -37.55 -27.34
N ARG A 522 30.74 -37.20 -28.44
CA ARG A 522 31.27 -36.34 -29.53
C ARG A 522 31.72 -34.94 -29.08
N LYS A 523 31.35 -34.49 -27.87
CA LYS A 523 31.72 -33.19 -27.28
C LYS A 523 31.94 -33.36 -25.77
N GLY A 524 32.93 -32.66 -25.22
CA GLY A 524 33.24 -32.68 -23.80
C GLY A 524 32.17 -32.00 -22.94
N PRO A 525 32.06 -32.33 -21.65
CA PRO A 525 31.05 -31.79 -20.74
C PRO A 525 31.20 -30.26 -20.55
N PRO A 526 30.11 -29.47 -20.60
CA PRO A 526 30.10 -28.02 -20.37
C PRO A 526 30.77 -27.63 -19.05
N LYS A 527 31.50 -26.51 -19.07
CA LYS A 527 32.19 -26.00 -17.88
C LYS A 527 31.22 -25.37 -16.86
N ASP A 528 30.07 -24.88 -17.33
CA ASP A 528 29.22 -23.98 -16.56
C ASP A 528 27.87 -24.63 -16.27
N PHE A 529 27.81 -25.42 -15.19
CA PHE A 529 26.52 -25.81 -14.61
C PHE A 529 25.96 -24.60 -13.85
N PRO A 530 24.73 -24.13 -14.15
CA PRO A 530 24.22 -22.88 -13.59
C PRO A 530 24.19 -22.90 -12.05
N ASP A 531 24.50 -21.76 -11.42
CA ASP A 531 24.53 -21.61 -9.96
C ASP A 531 23.14 -21.73 -9.33
N GLU A 532 22.11 -21.35 -10.09
CA GLU A 532 20.71 -21.41 -9.69
C GLU A 532 19.90 -22.19 -10.74
N PRO A 533 18.79 -22.87 -10.34
CA PRO A 533 17.93 -23.55 -11.29
C PRO A 533 17.27 -22.55 -12.24
N ASP A 534 17.33 -22.81 -13.55
CA ASP A 534 16.57 -22.05 -14.53
C ASP A 534 15.08 -22.31 -14.29
N MET A 535 14.31 -21.30 -13.89
CA MET A 535 12.87 -21.44 -13.73
C MET A 535 12.16 -21.10 -15.05
N PRO A 536 11.16 -21.90 -15.48
CA PRO A 536 10.35 -21.55 -16.64
C PRO A 536 9.41 -20.39 -16.26
N ILE A 537 9.87 -19.16 -16.46
CA ILE A 537 9.03 -17.96 -16.36
C ILE A 537 8.12 -17.95 -17.60
N GLY A 538 6.80 -17.90 -17.40
CA GLY A 538 5.83 -17.75 -18.50
C GLY A 538 5.30 -19.03 -19.13
N TRP A 539 5.35 -20.19 -18.44
CA TRP A 539 4.67 -21.41 -18.91
C TRP A 539 3.14 -21.22 -18.97
N PRO A 540 2.45 -21.57 -20.08
CA PRO A 540 1.01 -21.35 -20.21
C PRO A 540 0.19 -22.22 -19.25
N ALA A 541 -0.77 -21.61 -18.53
CA ALA A 541 -1.61 -22.29 -17.54
C ALA A 541 -2.64 -23.26 -18.15
N ASP A 542 -2.87 -23.17 -19.45
CA ASP A 542 -3.76 -24.04 -20.24
C ASP A 542 -3.10 -25.38 -20.66
N LEU A 543 -1.81 -25.57 -20.42
CA LEU A 543 -1.05 -26.76 -20.83
C LEU A 543 -0.73 -27.68 -19.63
N PRO A 544 -0.42 -28.98 -19.89
CA PRO A 544 0.11 -29.90 -18.89
C PRO A 544 1.22 -29.28 -18.03
N GLU A 545 1.19 -29.56 -16.72
CA GLU A 545 2.07 -28.91 -15.75
C GLU A 545 3.54 -29.23 -16.04
N LEU A 546 4.37 -28.19 -16.17
CA LEU A 546 5.83 -28.30 -16.24
C LEU A 546 6.44 -27.98 -14.87
N THR A 547 6.83 -29.02 -14.13
CA THR A 547 7.49 -28.82 -12.83
C THR A 547 8.94 -28.36 -13.00
N PRO A 548 9.52 -27.60 -12.04
CA PRO A 548 10.94 -27.24 -12.07
C PRO A 548 11.88 -28.46 -12.12
N ASP A 549 11.50 -29.55 -11.45
CA ASP A 549 12.27 -30.78 -11.45
C ASP A 549 12.24 -31.44 -12.84
N ALA A 550 11.09 -31.45 -13.52
CA ALA A 550 10.97 -31.94 -14.89
C ALA A 550 11.72 -31.05 -15.90
N TRP A 551 11.67 -29.73 -15.76
CA TRP A 551 12.41 -28.79 -16.61
C TRP A 551 13.93 -28.96 -16.49
N ASN A 552 14.43 -29.10 -15.25
CA ASN A 552 15.84 -29.36 -15.01
C ASN A 552 16.27 -30.75 -15.51
N HIS A 553 15.43 -31.77 -15.33
CA HIS A 553 15.64 -33.09 -15.92
C HIS A 553 15.75 -33.00 -17.45
N ILE A 554 14.87 -32.24 -18.11
CA ILE A 554 14.89 -32.03 -19.56
C ILE A 554 16.18 -31.37 -20.02
N LEU A 555 16.57 -30.24 -19.44
CA LEU A 555 17.73 -29.48 -19.91
C LEU A 555 19.05 -30.14 -19.52
N TYR A 556 19.21 -30.46 -18.24
CA TYR A 556 20.50 -30.76 -17.63
C TYR A 556 20.68 -32.22 -17.24
N GLY A 557 19.58 -32.98 -17.19
CA GLY A 557 19.56 -34.38 -16.82
C GLY A 557 19.76 -34.61 -15.32
N ASP A 558 19.33 -35.77 -14.85
CA ASP A 558 19.50 -36.21 -13.46
C ASP A 558 19.95 -37.68 -13.40
N ASN A 559 19.83 -38.34 -12.25
CA ASN A 559 20.20 -39.75 -12.10
C ASN A 559 19.27 -40.74 -12.83
N SER A 560 18.12 -40.29 -13.31
CA SER A 560 17.11 -41.10 -13.99
C SER A 560 17.10 -40.93 -15.51
N GLY A 561 17.83 -39.94 -16.05
CA GLY A 561 17.97 -39.71 -17.48
C GLY A 561 18.04 -38.22 -17.83
N GLY A 562 17.50 -37.84 -18.98
CA GLY A 562 17.42 -36.44 -19.43
C GLY A 562 18.74 -35.87 -19.97
N GLY A 563 18.86 -34.53 -19.95
CA GLY A 563 20.04 -33.82 -20.45
C GLY A 563 19.98 -33.55 -21.95
N HIS A 564 18.89 -32.93 -22.41
CA HIS A 564 18.64 -32.67 -23.82
C HIS A 564 19.07 -31.27 -24.26
N LYS A 565 19.49 -30.38 -23.35
CA LYS A 565 20.11 -29.11 -23.78
C LYS A 565 21.44 -29.41 -24.47
N TYR A 566 21.75 -28.65 -25.50
CA TYR A 566 23.02 -28.79 -26.20
C TYR A 566 24.21 -28.81 -25.24
N GLY A 567 25.04 -29.83 -25.37
CA GLY A 567 26.18 -30.10 -24.51
C GLY A 567 25.88 -30.92 -23.25
N TYR A 568 24.64 -31.25 -22.89
CA TYR A 568 24.29 -31.92 -21.63
C TYR A 568 23.92 -33.41 -21.75
N GLY A 569 23.78 -33.94 -22.96
CA GLY A 569 23.40 -35.31 -23.26
C GLY A 569 24.51 -36.33 -23.09
N TRP A 570 25.76 -35.88 -22.89
CA TRP A 570 26.94 -36.72 -22.69
C TRP A 570 26.80 -37.72 -21.54
N ARG A 571 26.07 -37.35 -20.47
CA ARG A 571 25.93 -38.18 -19.26
C ARG A 571 25.22 -39.51 -19.55
N HIS A 572 24.20 -39.47 -20.40
CA HIS A 572 23.31 -40.61 -20.69
C HIS A 572 23.21 -40.95 -22.19
N ASN A 573 24.10 -40.41 -23.01
CA ASN A 573 24.12 -40.52 -24.47
C ASN A 573 22.76 -40.23 -25.12
N LYS A 574 22.17 -39.09 -24.74
CA LYS A 574 20.84 -38.66 -25.21
C LYS A 574 20.94 -37.72 -26.41
N SER A 575 19.85 -37.63 -27.17
CA SER A 575 19.70 -36.61 -28.21
C SER A 575 19.66 -35.22 -27.58
N GLU A 576 20.24 -34.23 -28.25
CA GLU A 576 20.32 -32.86 -27.76
C GLU A 576 19.63 -31.89 -28.72
N PHE A 577 19.03 -30.83 -28.17
CA PHE A 577 18.50 -29.71 -28.93
C PHE A 577 19.64 -29.01 -29.69
N PRO A 578 19.33 -28.27 -30.76
CA PRO A 578 20.35 -27.54 -31.50
C PRO A 578 21.16 -26.58 -30.63
N GLU A 579 22.41 -26.33 -31.04
CA GLU A 579 23.34 -25.45 -30.33
C GLU A 579 22.81 -24.01 -30.21
N GLU A 580 22.10 -23.57 -31.24
CA GLU A 580 21.53 -22.23 -31.34
C GLU A 580 20.21 -22.05 -30.57
N TRP A 581 19.67 -23.11 -29.95
CA TRP A 581 18.43 -23.02 -29.17
C TRP A 581 18.74 -22.69 -27.70
N ASP A 582 18.30 -21.52 -27.26
CA ASP A 582 18.29 -21.16 -25.85
C ASP A 582 17.09 -21.79 -25.10
N ASN A 583 17.02 -21.55 -23.80
CA ASN A 583 15.96 -22.09 -22.95
C ASN A 583 14.56 -21.62 -23.38
N ALA A 584 14.42 -20.38 -23.85
CA ALA A 584 13.16 -19.80 -24.27
C ALA A 584 12.67 -20.41 -25.59
N GLU A 585 13.59 -20.69 -26.51
CA GLU A 585 13.32 -21.36 -27.77
C GLU A 585 12.90 -22.82 -27.55
N ILE A 586 13.57 -23.55 -26.64
CA ILE A 586 13.19 -24.92 -26.23
C ILE A 586 11.79 -24.90 -25.61
N MET A 587 11.50 -23.95 -24.72
CA MET A 587 10.17 -23.79 -24.12
C MET A 587 9.09 -23.51 -25.19
N THR A 588 9.39 -22.61 -26.13
CA THR A 588 8.48 -22.26 -27.23
C THR A 588 8.22 -23.47 -28.13
N ALA A 589 9.24 -24.28 -28.41
CA ALA A 589 9.10 -25.50 -29.18
C ALA A 589 8.21 -26.53 -28.46
N MET A 590 8.36 -26.69 -27.14
CA MET A 590 7.48 -27.56 -26.34
C MET A 590 6.02 -27.10 -26.36
N VAL A 591 5.78 -25.80 -26.20
CA VAL A 591 4.43 -25.21 -26.27
C VAL A 591 3.80 -25.44 -27.64
N LYS A 592 4.56 -25.21 -28.72
CA LYS A 592 4.10 -25.50 -30.10
C LYS A 592 3.78 -26.98 -30.30
N THR A 593 4.62 -27.88 -29.79
CA THR A 593 4.40 -29.33 -29.89
C THR A 593 3.12 -29.76 -29.19
N LEU A 594 2.86 -29.25 -27.99
CA LEU A 594 1.65 -29.57 -27.23
C LEU A 594 0.39 -29.00 -27.90
N ARG A 595 0.46 -27.77 -28.45
CA ARG A 595 -0.70 -27.10 -29.07
C ARG A 595 -1.06 -27.60 -30.46
N ALA A 596 -0.10 -28.16 -31.21
CA ALA A 596 -0.34 -28.66 -32.55
C ALA A 596 -0.71 -30.15 -32.62
N THR A 597 -0.92 -30.80 -31.46
CA THR A 597 -1.35 -32.21 -31.40
C THR A 597 -2.86 -32.28 -31.11
N PRO A 598 -3.72 -32.79 -32.01
CA PRO A 598 -5.16 -32.86 -31.80
C PRO A 598 -5.57 -33.94 -30.78
N ASP A 599 -6.73 -33.74 -30.14
CA ASP A 599 -7.36 -34.57 -29.07
C ASP A 599 -7.67 -36.04 -29.43
N ALA A 600 -7.14 -36.60 -30.51
CA ALA A 600 -7.44 -37.97 -30.96
C ALA A 600 -6.22 -38.92 -30.99
N ALA A 601 -5.01 -38.46 -30.66
CA ALA A 601 -3.80 -39.33 -30.65
C ALA A 601 -3.71 -40.26 -29.41
N PHE A 602 -4.80 -40.42 -28.66
CA PHE A 602 -4.86 -40.97 -27.31
C PHE A 602 -5.02 -42.49 -27.22
N THR A 603 -4.23 -43.27 -27.96
CA THR A 603 -4.14 -44.71 -27.67
C THR A 603 -2.73 -45.26 -27.85
N SER A 604 -2.11 -45.68 -26.75
CA SER A 604 -1.65 -47.08 -26.56
C SER A 604 -0.70 -47.20 -25.36
N ARG A 605 -0.74 -48.40 -24.77
CA ARG A 605 -0.20 -48.79 -23.46
C ARG A 605 1.28 -48.40 -23.25
N GLY A 606 1.54 -47.63 -22.19
CA GLY A 606 2.86 -47.32 -21.62
C GLY A 606 2.74 -46.53 -20.32
N VAL A 607 3.84 -46.30 -19.58
CA VAL A 607 3.88 -45.55 -18.29
C VAL A 607 3.48 -44.07 -18.45
N PHE A 608 3.39 -43.57 -19.69
CA PHE A 608 3.05 -42.19 -20.06
C PHE A 608 1.69 -42.15 -20.77
N GLU A 609 0.93 -41.07 -20.56
CA GLU A 609 -0.46 -40.91 -21.04
C GLU A 609 -0.54 -40.27 -22.41
N HIS A 610 0.37 -39.33 -22.71
CA HIS A 610 0.37 -38.57 -23.97
C HIS A 610 1.78 -38.37 -24.52
N ILE A 611 1.94 -38.53 -25.83
CA ILE A 611 3.17 -38.25 -26.56
C ILE A 611 2.84 -37.33 -27.73
N ALA A 612 3.27 -36.07 -27.66
CA ALA A 612 3.12 -35.08 -28.72
C ALA A 612 4.43 -34.99 -29.51
N THR A 613 4.37 -34.88 -30.84
CA THR A 613 5.56 -34.77 -31.71
C THR A 613 5.32 -33.76 -32.83
N VAL A 614 6.15 -32.72 -32.93
CA VAL A 614 6.04 -31.67 -33.95
C VAL A 614 7.43 -31.23 -34.41
N THR A 615 7.55 -30.90 -35.69
CA THR A 615 8.79 -30.33 -36.24
C THR A 615 8.79 -28.81 -36.05
N VAL A 616 9.76 -28.32 -35.28
CA VAL A 616 9.98 -26.89 -35.03
C VAL A 616 11.36 -26.51 -35.57
N LYS A 617 11.42 -25.52 -36.46
CA LYS A 617 12.66 -25.05 -37.12
C LYS A 617 13.53 -26.20 -37.67
N GLY A 618 12.92 -27.17 -38.33
CA GLY A 618 13.62 -28.32 -38.94
C GLY A 618 14.06 -29.43 -37.98
N LYS A 619 13.66 -29.37 -36.69
CA LYS A 619 13.91 -30.42 -35.70
C LYS A 619 12.63 -30.98 -35.13
N THR A 620 12.52 -32.31 -35.10
CA THR A 620 11.36 -32.99 -34.57
C THR A 620 11.45 -33.07 -33.05
N VAL A 621 10.57 -32.34 -32.35
CA VAL A 621 10.52 -32.28 -30.89
C VAL A 621 9.40 -33.18 -30.38
N ARG A 622 9.73 -34.05 -29.42
CA ARG A 622 8.78 -34.94 -28.75
C ARG A 622 8.60 -34.55 -27.29
N VAL A 623 7.35 -34.46 -26.82
CA VAL A 623 6.98 -34.17 -25.42
C VAL A 623 6.20 -35.34 -24.83
N LYS A 624 6.59 -35.80 -23.64
CA LYS A 624 5.96 -36.90 -22.89
C LYS A 624 5.22 -36.36 -21.67
N VAL A 625 4.00 -36.81 -21.46
CA VAL A 625 3.14 -36.45 -20.31
C VAL A 625 2.77 -37.70 -19.50
N THR A 626 2.75 -37.59 -18.17
CA THR A 626 2.46 -38.68 -17.22
C THR A 626 0.97 -39.00 -17.10
N ARG A 627 0.65 -40.19 -16.57
CA ARG A 627 -0.70 -40.76 -16.39
C ARG A 627 -1.50 -40.24 -15.19
N LYS A 628 -1.34 -38.97 -14.86
CA LYS A 628 -2.00 -38.35 -13.69
C LYS A 628 -3.26 -37.60 -14.15
N PRO A 629 -4.28 -37.43 -13.28
CA PRO A 629 -5.57 -36.81 -13.65
C PRO A 629 -5.50 -35.41 -14.30
N ASN A 630 -4.35 -34.73 -14.20
CA ASN A 630 -4.10 -33.40 -14.76
C ASN A 630 -2.99 -33.37 -15.83
N GLY A 631 -2.34 -34.50 -16.14
CA GLY A 631 -1.19 -34.60 -17.04
C GLY A 631 0.02 -33.75 -16.64
N GLU A 632 1.08 -34.34 -16.08
CA GLU A 632 2.35 -33.61 -15.84
C GLU A 632 3.39 -33.94 -16.92
N ILE A 633 4.14 -32.94 -17.40
CA ILE A 633 5.25 -33.16 -18.34
C ILE A 633 6.34 -33.98 -17.66
N ALA A 634 6.65 -35.14 -18.23
CA ALA A 634 7.72 -36.02 -17.77
C ALA A 634 9.07 -35.71 -18.42
N SER A 635 9.06 -35.40 -19.72
CA SER A 635 10.28 -35.21 -20.50
C SER A 635 9.96 -34.57 -21.86
N ALA A 636 10.93 -33.88 -22.45
CA ALA A 636 10.88 -33.36 -23.80
C ALA A 636 12.27 -33.49 -24.45
N PHE A 637 12.33 -33.92 -25.70
CA PHE A 637 13.59 -34.17 -26.39
C PHE A 637 13.45 -34.12 -27.91
N PRO A 638 14.51 -33.78 -28.64
CA PRO A 638 14.54 -33.89 -30.08
C PRO A 638 14.76 -35.34 -30.53
N LEU A 639 14.25 -35.70 -31.70
CA LEU A 639 14.43 -37.00 -32.34
C LEU A 639 15.57 -37.02 -33.35
#